data_AF-A0A8W7Q4Q8-F1
#
_entry.id   AF-A0A8W7Q4Q8-F1
#
_cell.length_a   1.000
_cell.length_b   1.000
_cell.length_c   1.000
_cell.angle_alpha   90.00
_cell.angle_beta   90.00
_cell.angle_gamma   90.00
#
_symmetry.space_group_name_H-M   'P 1'
#
loop_
_entity.id
_entity.type
_entity.pdbx_description
1 polymer ?
#
loop_
_entity_poly.entity_id
_entity_poly.type
_entity_poly.pdbx_seq_one_letter_code
_entity_poly.pdbx_strand_id
1 'polypeptide(L)'
;MDIEARHSELRTRLDVLGFGHPLPLSAIGIVSAILDDLIQTSEKLKCANQRIEQLHQEKSAWELGVEPYKCDNSRLLAECNALHLELIKQQDKHILANTELRSRVRSLQADKKQLEEKCLAAECKIRELQTGSSESVKSRKDIANKQRKPFISTVRAGTFYQPPKCCEQGGMQQPGGMPPTCRCPCNQMKQVDVLHEVERLRVETQNQQGVIDALKNQPVSSSAESQVELQSLQYRCSELEEKLRHTKQERDRYSSDAERQRTVVSQLKRESVEKDHELAELKNELHAQRKSNRPSTASQGGGGRLRTADSHGSGQSSLSVQAAIHRIERERDAAKSEVRQLEQERDALREKLKLSTRSQQDAVAKHENAIAEYSGRVATLEAEKRDLQGGQSAAQMKVKLLKEESRELQARVKELEESYSKLKLSYSQMKILHEQTERALAQHQQRLLSTETQLGTAESKLQRVDSTVEDAQNEVGRLKGEISLLRASNASLVREKDKLLMDLDKKTENLYAAEAEIAELKAKRKELKSTIDRMQQKLDNVSTDNIHKESTLRSVSTETDTLKQQMATLKRKNDNASTENGRLSNELTDALAELTLTKRQLKDSQQEVERMKTQLREYVQEMQRAEELLLEKERERESMLERFKSLSEGVNVLETSNHTLEAETSEARKLLQEAEERIATLEELTNEREQNIRECEHQINELSASLAAAESELEALREENKALALDLEATKELCGKLDLQKDKLQAELEEHSNIREQLAREKGTLQRELTLTRTGDRAAVDGLQELLTASRADLEQHRLALAQQQQETEKLRTEVDALRSRMADEQDKARRSEALASEYGVQLQELRRQLTDERFALMRSRAGESRTEREDIHHEDEGDDGDDDDCNRYSTM
;
A
#
# COMPACT_ATOMS: atom_id res chain seq x y z
N MET A 1 -72.11 62.70 -87.15
CA MET A 1 -73.37 62.45 -86.41
C MET A 1 -74.15 63.74 -86.44
N ASP A 2 -75.41 63.69 -86.84
CA ASP A 2 -76.23 64.89 -87.01
C ASP A 2 -76.60 65.54 -85.66
N ILE A 3 -76.98 66.82 -85.69
CA ILE A 3 -77.34 67.58 -84.49
C ILE A 3 -78.63 67.01 -83.87
N GLU A 4 -79.59 66.61 -84.70
CA GLU A 4 -80.84 65.97 -84.26
C GLU A 4 -80.60 64.59 -83.64
N ALA A 5 -79.66 63.82 -84.18
CA ALA A 5 -79.26 62.53 -83.60
C ALA A 5 -78.62 62.71 -82.22
N ARG A 6 -77.70 63.67 -82.08
CA ARG A 6 -77.10 64.04 -80.77
C ARG A 6 -78.12 64.55 -79.77
N HIS A 7 -79.11 65.30 -80.24
CA HIS A 7 -80.23 65.76 -79.40
C HIS A 7 -81.03 64.59 -78.85
N SER A 8 -81.44 63.65 -79.72
CA SER A 8 -82.20 62.45 -79.33
C SER A 8 -81.41 61.51 -78.40
N GLU A 9 -80.10 61.35 -78.62
CA GLU A 9 -79.22 60.56 -77.75
C GLU A 9 -79.08 61.19 -76.36
N LEU A 10 -78.80 62.50 -76.29
CA LEU A 10 -78.70 63.20 -75.01
C LEU A 10 -80.05 63.26 -74.29
N ARG A 11 -81.16 63.43 -75.02
CA ARG A 11 -82.54 63.37 -74.51
C ARG A 11 -82.81 62.04 -73.80
N THR A 12 -82.55 60.92 -74.45
CA THR A 12 -82.77 59.59 -73.84
C THR A 12 -81.84 59.32 -72.65
N ARG A 13 -80.57 59.76 -72.68
CA ARG A 13 -79.68 59.69 -71.50
C ARG A 13 -80.22 60.51 -70.31
N LEU A 14 -80.81 61.68 -70.57
CA LEU A 14 -81.43 62.54 -69.54
C LEU A 14 -82.76 61.98 -69.02
N ASP A 15 -83.58 61.35 -69.87
CA ASP A 15 -84.84 60.69 -69.47
C ASP A 15 -84.58 59.50 -68.52
N VAL A 16 -83.55 58.69 -68.80
CA VAL A 16 -83.12 57.59 -67.91
C VAL A 16 -82.69 58.10 -66.52
N LEU A 17 -82.24 59.35 -66.43
CA LEU A 17 -81.88 60.04 -65.19
C LEU A 17 -83.01 60.90 -64.61
N GLY A 18 -84.22 60.83 -65.18
CA GLY A 18 -85.42 61.55 -64.69
C GLY A 18 -85.50 63.03 -65.07
N PHE A 19 -84.60 63.57 -65.88
CA PHE A 19 -84.55 64.98 -66.25
C PHE A 19 -85.52 65.33 -67.39
N GLY A 20 -86.83 65.14 -67.18
CA GLY A 20 -87.92 65.29 -68.17
C GLY A 20 -88.14 66.67 -68.82
N HIS A 21 -87.24 67.64 -68.63
CA HIS A 21 -87.40 69.02 -69.14
C HIS A 21 -87.01 69.15 -70.63
N PRO A 22 -87.70 69.98 -71.44
CA PRO A 22 -87.34 70.20 -72.84
C PRO A 22 -85.91 70.72 -73.03
N LEU A 23 -85.13 70.03 -73.85
CA LEU A 23 -83.75 70.39 -74.19
C LEU A 23 -83.73 71.26 -75.46
N PRO A 24 -83.31 72.53 -75.43
CA PRO A 24 -83.11 73.31 -76.66
C PRO A 24 -81.82 72.89 -77.39
N LEU A 25 -81.84 72.92 -78.74
CA LEU A 25 -80.72 72.49 -79.59
C LEU A 25 -79.40 73.21 -79.27
N SER A 26 -79.47 74.48 -78.85
CA SER A 26 -78.30 75.28 -78.47
C SER A 26 -77.60 74.81 -77.18
N ALA A 27 -78.27 74.04 -76.33
CA ALA A 27 -77.73 73.60 -75.03
C ALA A 27 -77.03 72.23 -75.07
N ILE A 28 -77.16 71.47 -76.18
CA ILE A 28 -76.68 70.07 -76.28
C ILE A 28 -75.22 69.92 -75.82
N GLY A 29 -74.31 70.78 -76.31
CA GLY A 29 -72.89 70.67 -76.00
C GLY A 29 -72.56 70.87 -74.52
N ILE A 30 -73.22 71.83 -73.86
CA ILE A 30 -73.02 72.11 -72.44
C ILE A 30 -73.64 71.01 -71.57
N VAL A 31 -74.85 70.57 -71.91
CA VAL A 31 -75.56 69.54 -71.13
C VAL A 31 -74.92 68.15 -71.28
N SER A 32 -74.34 67.81 -72.44
CA SER A 32 -73.54 66.60 -72.58
C SER A 32 -72.29 66.66 -71.70
N ALA A 33 -71.51 67.75 -71.78
CA ALA A 33 -70.29 67.90 -70.97
C ALA A 33 -70.56 67.77 -69.46
N ILE A 34 -71.59 68.46 -68.95
CA ILE A 34 -72.00 68.36 -67.54
C ILE A 34 -72.44 66.93 -67.17
N LEU A 35 -73.13 66.22 -68.06
CA LEU A 35 -73.56 64.84 -67.83
C LEU A 35 -72.38 63.86 -67.82
N ASP A 36 -71.44 64.02 -68.77
CA ASP A 36 -70.26 63.17 -68.89
C ASP A 36 -69.28 63.41 -67.71
N ASP A 37 -69.13 64.66 -67.26
CA ASP A 37 -68.41 65.02 -66.01
C ASP A 37 -69.11 64.45 -64.75
N LEU A 38 -70.43 64.49 -64.68
CA LEU A 38 -71.21 63.95 -63.55
C LEU A 38 -71.06 62.43 -63.44
N ILE A 39 -71.06 61.72 -64.57
CA ILE A 39 -70.81 60.27 -64.60
C ILE A 39 -69.38 59.98 -64.17
N GLN A 40 -68.38 60.67 -64.75
CA GLN A 40 -66.98 60.42 -64.42
C GLN A 40 -66.66 60.75 -62.95
N THR A 41 -67.27 61.78 -62.37
CA THR A 41 -67.12 62.10 -60.94
C THR A 41 -67.84 61.10 -60.04
N SER A 42 -69.01 60.59 -60.45
CA SER A 42 -69.72 59.50 -59.73
C SER A 42 -68.92 58.20 -59.71
N GLU A 43 -68.33 57.80 -60.85
CA GLU A 43 -67.46 56.63 -60.95
C GLU A 43 -66.19 56.78 -60.11
N LYS A 44 -65.51 57.94 -60.19
CA LYS A 44 -64.36 58.25 -59.34
C LYS A 44 -64.69 58.19 -57.84
N LEU A 45 -65.84 58.72 -57.43
CA LEU A 45 -66.32 58.65 -56.05
C LEU A 45 -66.60 57.20 -55.61
N LYS A 46 -67.21 56.38 -56.49
CA LYS A 46 -67.46 54.96 -56.24
C LYS A 46 -66.16 54.18 -56.03
N CYS A 47 -65.16 54.38 -56.89
CA CYS A 47 -63.83 53.77 -56.75
C CYS A 47 -63.09 54.26 -55.49
N ALA A 48 -63.20 55.56 -55.15
CA ALA A 48 -62.62 56.10 -53.93
C ALA A 48 -63.23 55.47 -52.67
N ASN A 49 -64.57 55.35 -52.62
CA ASN A 49 -65.27 54.70 -51.51
C ASN A 49 -64.88 53.23 -51.37
N GLN A 50 -64.76 52.49 -52.48
CA GLN A 50 -64.27 51.10 -52.45
C GLN A 50 -62.83 50.99 -51.92
N ARG A 51 -61.93 51.91 -52.26
CA ARG A 51 -60.56 51.91 -51.70
C ARG A 51 -60.53 52.32 -50.23
N ILE A 52 -61.41 53.23 -49.79
CA ILE A 52 -61.58 53.57 -48.38
C ILE A 52 -62.06 52.35 -47.58
N GLU A 53 -63.03 51.60 -48.10
CA GLU A 53 -63.55 50.38 -47.47
C GLU A 53 -62.48 49.28 -47.35
N GLN A 54 -61.67 49.09 -48.40
CA GLN A 54 -60.47 48.22 -48.34
C GLN A 54 -59.47 48.69 -47.28
N LEU A 55 -59.16 49.99 -47.21
CA LEU A 55 -58.24 50.55 -46.21
C LEU A 55 -58.77 50.39 -44.77
N HIS A 56 -60.09 50.41 -44.56
CA HIS A 56 -60.69 50.08 -43.27
C HIS A 56 -60.54 48.59 -42.93
N GLN A 57 -60.73 47.69 -43.88
CA GLN A 57 -60.50 46.24 -43.67
C GLN A 57 -59.03 45.92 -43.40
N GLU A 58 -58.11 46.51 -44.18
CA GLU A 58 -56.66 46.46 -43.94
C GLU A 58 -56.32 46.99 -42.53
N LYS A 59 -56.84 48.15 -42.14
CA LYS A 59 -56.64 48.72 -40.79
C LYS A 59 -57.10 47.78 -39.69
N SER A 60 -58.30 47.22 -39.77
CA SER A 60 -58.82 46.32 -38.73
C SER A 60 -58.04 45.01 -38.64
N ALA A 61 -57.51 44.50 -39.76
CA ALA A 61 -56.60 43.36 -39.76
C ALA A 61 -55.26 43.69 -39.06
N TRP A 62 -54.70 44.88 -39.28
CA TRP A 62 -53.52 45.36 -38.54
C TRP A 62 -53.80 45.58 -37.05
N GLU A 63 -54.95 46.15 -36.69
CA GLU A 63 -55.33 46.36 -35.29
C GLU A 63 -55.46 45.02 -34.53
N LEU A 64 -56.06 44.00 -35.15
CA LEU A 64 -56.10 42.63 -34.63
C LEU A 64 -54.70 41.98 -34.56
N GLY A 65 -53.88 42.15 -35.59
CA GLY A 65 -52.52 41.58 -35.63
C GLY A 65 -51.56 42.17 -34.59
N VAL A 66 -51.79 43.41 -34.14
CA VAL A 66 -50.98 44.06 -33.10
C VAL A 66 -51.45 43.71 -31.68
N GLU A 67 -52.69 43.23 -31.49
CA GLU A 67 -53.25 42.96 -30.15
C GLU A 67 -52.43 41.95 -29.32
N PRO A 68 -51.93 40.81 -29.85
CA PRO A 68 -51.07 39.90 -29.09
C PRO A 68 -49.82 40.60 -28.53
N TYR A 69 -49.19 41.48 -29.31
CA TYR A 69 -48.03 42.25 -28.89
C TYR A 69 -48.38 43.31 -27.82
N LYS A 70 -49.61 43.85 -27.79
CA LYS A 70 -50.08 44.68 -26.68
C LYS A 70 -50.24 43.86 -25.40
N CYS A 71 -50.81 42.66 -25.49
CA CYS A 71 -50.95 41.74 -24.36
C CYS A 71 -49.58 41.34 -23.79
N ASP A 72 -48.64 40.92 -24.64
CA ASP A 72 -47.29 40.54 -24.20
C ASP A 72 -46.49 41.74 -23.67
N ASN A 73 -46.55 42.92 -24.30
CA ASN A 73 -45.93 44.11 -23.73
C ASN A 73 -46.53 44.49 -22.37
N SER A 74 -47.85 44.35 -22.17
CA SER A 74 -48.51 44.61 -20.89
C SER A 74 -48.07 43.60 -19.81
N ARG A 75 -47.92 42.33 -20.19
CA ARG A 75 -47.41 41.26 -19.34
C ARG A 75 -45.95 41.46 -18.96
N LEU A 76 -45.08 41.75 -19.94
CA LEU A 76 -43.66 42.04 -19.72
C LEU A 76 -43.48 43.30 -18.85
N LEU A 77 -44.28 44.34 -19.03
CA LEU A 77 -44.27 45.51 -18.14
C LEU A 77 -44.66 45.15 -16.70
N ALA A 78 -45.63 44.26 -16.49
CA ALA A 78 -45.99 43.77 -15.16
C ALA A 78 -44.86 42.92 -14.53
N GLU A 79 -44.25 42.02 -15.30
CA GLU A 79 -43.11 41.20 -14.88
C GLU A 79 -41.88 42.07 -14.55
N CYS A 80 -41.52 43.04 -15.39
CA CYS A 80 -40.45 44.01 -15.14
C CYS A 80 -40.71 44.87 -13.89
N ASN A 81 -41.95 45.36 -13.69
CA ASN A 81 -42.30 46.13 -12.50
C ASN A 81 -42.22 45.29 -11.22
N ALA A 82 -42.63 44.01 -11.27
CA ALA A 82 -42.52 43.09 -10.14
C ALA A 82 -41.05 42.77 -9.79
N LEU A 83 -40.21 42.53 -10.81
CA LEU A 83 -38.77 42.32 -10.64
C LEU A 83 -38.06 43.57 -10.10
N HIS A 84 -38.43 44.77 -10.56
CA HIS A 84 -37.89 46.02 -10.06
C HIS A 84 -38.28 46.26 -8.58
N LEU A 85 -39.52 45.97 -8.20
CA LEU A 85 -39.99 46.01 -6.81
C LEU A 85 -39.25 45.02 -5.91
N GLU A 86 -38.93 43.82 -6.39
CA GLU A 86 -38.13 42.86 -5.61
C GLU A 86 -36.66 43.29 -5.51
N LEU A 87 -36.07 43.82 -6.59
CA LEU A 87 -34.71 44.36 -6.57
C LEU A 87 -34.56 45.49 -5.53
N ILE A 88 -35.54 46.40 -5.43
CA ILE A 88 -35.57 47.44 -4.40
C ILE A 88 -35.63 46.81 -2.99
N LYS A 89 -36.51 45.83 -2.74
CA LYS A 89 -36.57 45.14 -1.44
C LYS A 89 -35.26 44.45 -1.06
N GLN A 90 -34.54 43.86 -2.02
CA GLN A 90 -33.24 43.24 -1.76
C GLN A 90 -32.17 44.30 -1.50
N GLN A 91 -32.18 45.42 -2.24
CA GLN A 91 -31.32 46.57 -1.98
C GLN A 91 -31.55 47.15 -0.57
N ASP A 92 -32.79 47.30 -0.12
CA ASP A 92 -33.14 47.77 1.22
C ASP A 92 -32.64 46.80 2.31
N LYS A 93 -32.81 45.48 2.13
CA LYS A 93 -32.24 44.46 3.04
C LYS A 93 -30.71 44.57 3.12
N HIS A 94 -30.04 44.73 1.98
CA HIS A 94 -28.59 44.89 1.93
C HIS A 94 -28.13 46.19 2.59
N ILE A 95 -28.86 47.30 2.42
CA ILE A 95 -28.59 48.58 3.11
C ILE A 95 -28.73 48.40 4.62
N LEU A 96 -29.83 47.80 5.11
CA LEU A 96 -30.05 47.52 6.52
C LEU A 96 -28.89 46.69 7.11
N ALA A 97 -28.59 45.53 6.52
CA ALA A 97 -27.47 44.69 6.95
C ALA A 97 -26.11 45.44 6.91
N ASN A 98 -25.87 46.30 5.92
CA ASN A 98 -24.65 47.11 5.86
C ASN A 98 -24.61 48.18 6.97
N THR A 99 -25.75 48.77 7.35
CA THR A 99 -25.81 49.71 8.49
C THR A 99 -25.62 49.01 9.83
N GLU A 100 -26.16 47.81 10.01
CA GLU A 100 -25.95 46.96 11.19
C GLU A 100 -24.48 46.56 11.32
N LEU A 101 -23.87 46.04 10.24
CA LEU A 101 -22.44 45.69 10.21
C LEU A 101 -21.55 46.90 10.50
N ARG A 102 -21.85 48.09 9.93
CA ARG A 102 -21.14 49.33 10.28
C ARG A 102 -21.33 49.73 11.75
N SER A 103 -22.51 49.46 12.34
CA SER A 103 -22.73 49.68 13.77
C SER A 103 -21.93 48.70 14.63
N ARG A 104 -21.87 47.43 14.24
CA ARG A 104 -21.08 46.39 14.92
C ARG A 104 -19.58 46.69 14.84
N VAL A 105 -19.09 47.17 13.70
CA VAL A 105 -17.70 47.64 13.55
C VAL A 105 -17.41 48.83 14.47
N ARG A 106 -18.31 49.83 14.57
CA ARG A 106 -18.14 50.94 15.52
C ARG A 106 -18.12 50.49 16.97
N SER A 107 -18.98 49.54 17.36
CA SER A 107 -18.94 48.92 18.71
C SER A 107 -17.59 48.27 18.95
N LEU A 108 -17.16 47.36 18.08
CA LEU A 108 -15.90 46.63 18.24
C LEU A 108 -14.66 47.54 18.21
N GLN A 109 -14.72 48.69 17.52
CA GLN A 109 -13.69 49.72 17.57
C GLN A 109 -13.66 50.46 18.92
N ALA A 110 -14.82 50.75 19.52
CA ALA A 110 -14.90 51.31 20.86
C ALA A 110 -14.44 50.29 21.93
N ASP A 111 -14.87 49.04 21.82
CA ASP A 111 -14.47 47.93 22.69
C ASP A 111 -12.94 47.72 22.62
N LYS A 112 -12.37 47.69 21.40
CA LYS A 112 -10.92 47.63 21.16
C LYS A 112 -10.19 48.79 21.82
N LYS A 113 -10.65 50.03 21.63
CA LYS A 113 -10.04 51.22 22.26
C LYS A 113 -10.08 51.14 23.80
N GLN A 114 -11.20 50.68 24.37
CA GLN A 114 -11.31 50.50 25.82
C GLN A 114 -10.39 49.39 26.34
N LEU A 115 -10.16 48.32 25.56
CA LEU A 115 -9.19 47.28 25.89
C LEU A 115 -7.75 47.80 25.77
N GLU A 116 -7.42 48.58 24.75
CA GLU A 116 -6.11 49.24 24.60
C GLU A 116 -5.82 50.19 25.78
N GLU A 117 -6.81 50.98 26.22
CA GLU A 117 -6.72 51.83 27.41
C GLU A 117 -6.52 51.00 28.70
N LYS A 118 -7.21 49.86 28.84
CA LYS A 118 -7.01 48.92 29.96
C LYS A 118 -5.63 48.25 29.94
N CYS A 119 -5.12 47.88 28.77
CA CYS A 119 -3.78 47.32 28.60
C CYS A 119 -2.71 48.37 28.96
N LEU A 120 -2.83 49.60 28.46
CA LEU A 120 -1.93 50.71 28.83
C LEU A 120 -1.97 51.00 30.34
N ALA A 121 -3.15 50.98 30.96
CA ALA A 121 -3.27 51.12 32.41
C ALA A 121 -2.60 49.97 33.17
N ALA A 122 -2.74 48.72 32.70
CA ALA A 122 -2.07 47.55 33.26
C ALA A 122 -0.54 47.60 33.08
N GLU A 123 -0.04 48.03 31.93
CA GLU A 123 1.40 48.24 31.70
C GLU A 123 1.98 49.34 32.60
N CYS A 124 1.26 50.44 32.79
CA CYS A 124 1.65 51.48 33.75
C CYS A 124 1.66 50.92 35.18
N LYS A 125 0.67 50.09 35.56
CA LYS A 125 0.64 49.38 36.85
C LYS A 125 1.82 48.44 37.03
N ILE A 126 2.20 47.70 35.99
CA ILE A 126 3.37 46.82 35.97
C ILE A 126 4.65 47.64 36.11
N ARG A 127 4.78 48.77 35.41
CA ARG A 127 5.91 49.70 35.54
C ARG A 127 6.01 50.30 36.95
N GLU A 128 4.89 50.72 37.55
CA GLU A 128 4.83 51.17 38.95
C GLU A 128 5.38 50.09 39.90
N LEU A 129 4.88 48.86 39.78
CA LEU A 129 5.30 47.72 40.61
C LEU A 129 6.78 47.33 40.37
N GLN A 130 7.27 47.41 39.14
CA GLN A 130 8.70 47.22 38.81
C GLN A 130 9.58 48.31 39.44
N THR A 131 9.16 49.58 39.39
CA THR A 131 9.88 50.68 40.08
C THR A 131 9.80 50.59 41.60
N GLY A 132 8.81 49.90 42.16
CA GLY A 132 8.70 49.60 43.59
C GLY A 132 9.72 48.57 44.10
N SER A 133 10.50 47.94 43.22
CA SER A 133 11.43 46.84 43.55
C SER A 133 12.92 47.18 43.34
N SER A 134 13.29 48.46 43.18
CA SER A 134 14.68 48.90 43.08
C SER A 134 14.90 50.24 43.79
N GLU A 135 15.78 50.26 44.78
CA GLU A 135 16.04 51.45 45.59
C GLU A 135 16.94 52.48 44.89
N SER A 136 16.62 53.76 45.11
CA SER A 136 17.59 54.87 45.31
C SER A 136 18.41 55.40 44.10
N VAL A 137 19.16 56.49 44.41
CA VAL A 137 20.22 57.14 43.62
C VAL A 137 19.82 57.91 42.34
N LYS A 138 19.77 59.24 42.50
CA LYS A 138 20.37 60.30 41.64
C LYS A 138 20.47 60.02 40.11
N SER A 139 19.81 60.87 39.33
CA SER A 139 20.51 62.03 38.74
C SER A 139 19.54 63.12 38.29
N ARG A 140 20.08 64.26 37.85
CA ARG A 140 19.36 65.44 37.36
C ARG A 140 19.95 65.83 35.99
N LYS A 141 19.18 66.62 35.23
CA LYS A 141 19.62 67.63 34.25
C LYS A 141 19.72 67.21 32.77
N ASP A 142 19.41 68.21 31.92
CA ASP A 142 19.63 68.35 30.46
C ASP A 142 18.90 67.32 29.57
N ILE A 143 18.28 67.64 28.42
CA ILE A 143 18.49 68.75 27.47
C ILE A 143 17.15 69.37 27.03
N ALA A 144 17.12 70.69 26.77
CA ALA A 144 15.98 71.42 26.20
C ALA A 144 16.10 71.61 24.67
N ASN A 145 15.07 72.25 24.07
CA ASN A 145 15.05 72.83 22.71
C ASN A 145 14.77 71.88 21.51
N LYS A 146 13.51 71.90 21.04
CA LYS A 146 13.12 72.12 19.61
C LYS A 146 11.60 72.13 19.43
N GLN A 147 10.95 73.30 19.54
CA GLN A 147 9.67 73.55 18.86
C GLN A 147 9.93 74.49 17.68
N ARG A 148 9.65 74.02 16.46
CA ARG A 148 9.49 74.88 15.27
C ARG A 148 8.14 74.57 14.63
N LYS A 149 7.27 75.57 14.57
CA LYS A 149 6.03 75.52 13.79
C LYS A 149 6.36 75.68 12.30
N PRO A 150 5.70 74.96 11.37
CA PRO A 150 5.64 75.38 9.98
C PRO A 150 4.91 76.72 9.85
N PHE A 151 5.32 77.52 8.87
CA PHE A 151 4.70 78.80 8.53
C PHE A 151 3.71 78.55 7.38
N ILE A 152 2.49 79.10 7.45
CA ILE A 152 1.56 79.16 6.31
C ILE A 152 1.26 80.64 6.04
N SER A 153 1.35 81.04 4.77
CA SER A 153 1.28 82.44 4.34
C SER A 153 0.05 82.67 3.47
N THR A 154 -0.68 83.77 3.72
CA THR A 154 -1.45 84.61 2.75
C THR A 154 -2.47 83.91 1.81
N VAL A 155 -3.70 84.38 1.61
CA VAL A 155 -4.16 85.75 1.23
C VAL A 155 -5.60 86.04 1.80
N ARG A 156 -6.09 87.28 1.64
CA ARG A 156 -7.43 87.84 2.00
C ARG A 156 -8.59 87.27 1.11
N ALA A 157 -9.89 87.62 1.23
CA ALA A 157 -10.61 88.73 1.89
C ALA A 157 -12.14 88.46 2.08
N GLY A 158 -12.87 89.34 2.81
CA GLY A 158 -14.17 89.85 2.30
C GLY A 158 -15.50 89.79 3.11
N THR A 159 -15.71 90.73 4.04
CA THR A 159 -16.89 91.66 4.15
C THR A 159 -18.39 91.23 4.30
N PHE A 160 -19.03 91.72 5.40
CA PHE A 160 -20.44 92.20 5.62
C PHE A 160 -21.63 91.19 5.51
N TYR A 161 -22.87 91.45 6.01
CA TYR A 161 -23.60 92.65 6.51
C TYR A 161 -24.56 92.33 7.72
N GLN A 162 -25.19 93.35 8.36
CA GLN A 162 -26.14 93.26 9.51
C GLN A 162 -27.65 93.49 9.17
N PRO A 163 -28.59 93.03 10.03
CA PRO A 163 -29.94 93.61 10.21
C PRO A 163 -30.11 94.44 11.53
N PRO A 164 -31.21 95.22 11.71
CA PRO A 164 -31.27 96.38 12.64
C PRO A 164 -32.14 96.23 13.93
N LYS A 165 -32.26 97.34 14.69
CA LYS A 165 -32.98 97.48 15.98
C LYS A 165 -34.32 98.26 15.87
N CYS A 166 -35.26 97.96 16.77
CA CYS A 166 -36.33 98.84 17.28
C CYS A 166 -36.64 98.45 18.75
N CYS A 167 -37.18 99.26 19.67
CA CYS A 167 -37.25 100.72 19.85
C CYS A 167 -37.67 101.02 21.32
N GLU A 168 -37.32 102.18 21.85
CA GLU A 168 -37.96 102.77 23.05
C GLU A 168 -38.83 103.97 22.64
N GLN A 169 -39.84 104.36 23.45
CA GLN A 169 -39.95 105.72 24.05
C GLN A 169 -41.28 105.97 24.79
N GLY A 170 -41.22 106.83 25.84
CA GLY A 170 -42.35 107.56 26.44
C GLY A 170 -43.10 106.87 27.59
N GLY A 171 -43.50 107.56 28.67
CA GLY A 171 -43.19 108.95 29.08
C GLY A 171 -44.09 109.50 30.20
N MET A 172 -43.57 110.49 30.95
CA MET A 172 -44.26 111.39 31.90
C MET A 172 -44.71 110.92 33.32
N GLN A 173 -43.88 111.30 34.31
CA GLN A 173 -44.21 112.12 35.50
C GLN A 173 -45.37 111.75 36.46
N GLN A 174 -45.04 111.46 37.74
CA GLN A 174 -45.08 112.44 38.86
C GLN A 174 -44.41 111.85 40.14
N PRO A 175 -44.05 112.66 41.17
CA PRO A 175 -42.82 112.38 41.94
C PRO A 175 -42.98 112.04 43.44
N GLY A 176 -41.94 111.42 44.01
CA GLY A 176 -41.68 111.41 45.47
C GLY A 176 -40.50 110.53 45.90
N GLY A 177 -39.51 111.09 46.62
CA GLY A 177 -38.67 110.33 47.55
C GLY A 177 -37.25 109.87 47.15
N MET A 178 -36.32 110.82 47.03
CA MET A 178 -34.86 110.67 47.28
C MET A 178 -34.01 109.73 46.37
N PRO A 179 -32.66 109.88 46.34
CA PRO A 179 -31.82 109.51 45.19
C PRO A 179 -30.58 108.67 45.60
N PRO A 180 -29.44 108.66 44.89
CA PRO A 180 -29.29 107.83 43.70
C PRO A 180 -28.04 106.93 43.75
N THR A 181 -28.13 105.72 43.17
CA THR A 181 -27.00 105.10 42.46
C THR A 181 -27.52 104.00 41.53
N CYS A 182 -26.89 103.85 40.36
CA CYS A 182 -27.41 102.96 39.31
C CYS A 182 -27.27 101.48 39.70
N ARG A 183 -28.35 100.69 39.58
CA ARG A 183 -28.29 99.23 39.68
C ARG A 183 -27.54 98.65 38.47
N CYS A 184 -26.27 98.32 38.66
CA CYS A 184 -25.55 97.36 37.82
C CYS A 184 -24.90 96.28 38.70
N PRO A 185 -25.58 95.15 38.97
CA PRO A 185 -24.99 93.99 39.60
C PRO A 185 -24.49 93.03 38.51
N CYS A 186 -23.36 93.35 37.88
CA CYS A 186 -22.55 92.38 37.13
C CYS A 186 -21.81 91.41 38.08
N ASN A 187 -22.52 90.91 39.09
CA ASN A 187 -22.14 89.88 40.05
C ASN A 187 -23.33 89.61 41.01
N GLN A 188 -24.09 88.53 40.78
CA GLN A 188 -24.79 87.68 41.79
C GLN A 188 -25.79 86.65 41.17
N MET A 189 -25.49 86.09 40.00
CA MET A 189 -26.16 84.85 39.52
C MET A 189 -25.12 83.82 39.08
N LYS A 190 -24.54 83.13 40.07
CA LYS A 190 -23.71 81.93 39.92
C LYS A 190 -23.95 80.94 41.07
N GLN A 191 -25.20 80.52 41.23
CA GLN A 191 -25.56 79.41 42.15
C GLN A 191 -26.92 78.77 41.82
N VAL A 192 -27.91 79.54 41.37
CA VAL A 192 -29.25 79.01 41.03
C VAL A 192 -29.24 78.15 39.77
N ASP A 193 -28.51 78.58 38.72
CA ASP A 193 -28.46 77.83 37.46
C ASP A 193 -27.70 76.51 37.61
N VAL A 194 -26.65 76.46 38.43
CA VAL A 194 -25.88 75.23 38.68
C VAL A 194 -26.75 74.16 39.35
N LEU A 195 -27.67 74.54 40.25
CA LEU A 195 -28.59 73.59 40.87
C LEU A 195 -29.64 73.08 39.88
N HIS A 196 -30.18 73.93 38.99
CA HIS A 196 -31.10 73.49 37.94
C HIS A 196 -30.41 72.68 36.84
N GLU A 197 -29.14 72.97 36.53
CA GLU A 197 -28.32 72.18 35.61
C GLU A 197 -28.01 70.80 36.21
N VAL A 198 -27.60 70.74 37.48
CA VAL A 198 -27.34 69.48 38.19
C VAL A 198 -28.60 68.64 38.35
N GLU A 199 -29.74 69.23 38.74
CA GLU A 199 -30.97 68.46 38.91
C GLU A 199 -31.52 67.98 37.55
N ARG A 200 -31.40 68.79 36.48
CA ARG A 200 -31.74 68.35 35.11
C ARG A 200 -30.83 67.21 34.64
N LEU A 201 -29.50 67.35 34.78
CA LEU A 201 -28.55 66.29 34.44
C LEU A 201 -28.75 65.03 35.30
N ARG A 202 -29.20 65.17 36.55
CA ARG A 202 -29.52 64.05 37.43
C ARG A 202 -30.76 63.29 36.96
N VAL A 203 -31.84 63.99 36.62
CA VAL A 203 -33.04 63.40 36.00
C VAL A 203 -32.71 62.78 34.64
N GLU A 204 -31.85 63.42 33.84
CA GLU A 204 -31.43 62.91 32.53
C GLU A 204 -30.54 61.66 32.65
N THR A 205 -29.62 61.63 33.62
CA THR A 205 -28.83 60.43 33.97
C THR A 205 -29.73 59.32 34.51
N GLN A 206 -30.74 59.64 35.30
CA GLN A 206 -31.69 58.68 35.86
C GLN A 206 -32.63 58.09 34.78
N ASN A 207 -33.03 58.89 33.79
CA ASN A 207 -33.70 58.41 32.57
C ASN A 207 -32.78 57.53 31.72
N GLN A 208 -31.51 57.94 31.50
CA GLN A 208 -30.55 57.13 30.75
C GLN A 208 -30.26 55.79 31.45
N GLN A 209 -30.15 55.78 32.79
CA GLN A 209 -30.03 54.55 33.57
C GLN A 209 -31.30 53.68 33.47
N GLY A 210 -32.49 54.29 33.54
CA GLY A 210 -33.76 53.59 33.32
C GLY A 210 -33.88 52.97 31.92
N VAL A 211 -33.38 53.65 30.88
CA VAL A 211 -33.29 53.10 29.51
C VAL A 211 -32.26 51.97 29.43
N ILE A 212 -31.11 52.10 30.09
CA ILE A 212 -30.08 51.03 30.14
C ILE A 212 -30.63 49.78 30.84
N ASP A 213 -31.35 49.93 31.96
CA ASP A 213 -31.89 48.79 32.70
C ASP A 213 -33.18 48.24 32.06
N ALA A 214 -33.91 49.03 31.26
CA ALA A 214 -34.94 48.52 30.35
C ALA A 214 -34.32 47.71 29.18
N LEU A 215 -33.20 48.16 28.61
CA LEU A 215 -32.46 47.44 27.56
C LEU A 215 -31.80 46.15 28.06
N LYS A 216 -31.41 46.07 29.34
CA LYS A 216 -30.95 44.81 29.97
C LYS A 216 -32.07 43.82 30.25
N ASN A 217 -33.29 44.30 30.49
CA ASN A 217 -34.44 43.47 30.87
C ASN A 217 -35.45 43.24 29.73
N GLN A 218 -35.16 43.69 28.51
CA GLN A 218 -35.85 43.16 27.33
C GLN A 218 -35.45 41.69 27.13
N PRO A 219 -36.42 40.75 27.07
CA PRO A 219 -36.12 39.41 26.59
C PRO A 219 -35.85 39.51 25.09
N VAL A 220 -34.57 39.58 24.72
CA VAL A 220 -34.13 39.63 23.33
C VAL A 220 -34.60 38.34 22.65
N SER A 221 -35.58 38.44 21.75
CA SER A 221 -36.01 37.34 20.90
C SER A 221 -35.03 37.13 19.74
N SER A 222 -33.75 36.96 20.07
CA SER A 222 -32.81 36.25 19.21
C SER A 222 -33.37 34.85 18.98
N SER A 223 -33.34 34.34 17.74
CA SER A 223 -33.71 32.94 17.52
C SER A 223 -32.86 32.05 18.43
N ALA A 224 -33.46 30.99 18.97
CA ALA A 224 -32.73 29.97 19.73
C ALA A 224 -31.55 29.43 18.92
N GLU A 225 -31.71 29.37 17.59
CA GLU A 225 -30.67 29.03 16.61
C GLU A 225 -29.45 29.96 16.75
N SER A 226 -29.63 31.28 16.71
CA SER A 226 -28.54 32.27 16.80
C SER A 226 -27.79 32.22 18.14
N GLN A 227 -28.48 31.87 19.23
CA GLN A 227 -27.86 31.72 20.55
C GLN A 227 -27.12 30.38 20.68
N VAL A 228 -27.66 29.31 20.08
CA VAL A 228 -27.00 27.99 19.95
C VAL A 228 -25.78 28.06 19.04
N GLU A 229 -25.82 28.78 17.92
CA GLU A 229 -24.67 29.03 17.05
C GLU A 229 -23.56 29.79 17.79
N LEU A 230 -23.91 30.82 18.56
CA LEU A 230 -22.94 31.56 19.36
C LEU A 230 -22.27 30.67 20.43
N GLN A 231 -23.03 29.81 21.10
CA GLN A 231 -22.48 28.82 22.05
C GLN A 231 -21.64 27.74 21.34
N SER A 232 -22.07 27.28 20.16
CA SER A 232 -21.34 26.29 19.35
C SER A 232 -20.00 26.85 18.86
N LEU A 233 -19.98 28.10 18.38
CA LEU A 233 -18.77 28.81 17.98
C LEU A 233 -17.85 29.10 19.18
N GLN A 234 -18.39 29.50 20.34
CA GLN A 234 -17.59 29.64 21.56
C GLN A 234 -16.95 28.32 21.99
N TYR A 235 -17.73 27.23 22.05
CA TYR A 235 -17.23 25.89 22.38
C TYR A 235 -16.12 25.46 21.40
N ARG A 236 -16.34 25.65 20.09
CA ARG A 236 -15.37 25.29 19.04
C ARG A 236 -14.11 26.15 19.07
N CYS A 237 -14.20 27.42 19.45
CA CYS A 237 -13.03 28.26 19.72
C CYS A 237 -12.24 27.75 20.93
N SER A 238 -12.90 27.44 22.06
CA SER A 238 -12.22 26.87 23.23
C SER A 238 -11.60 25.50 22.93
N GLU A 239 -12.27 24.65 22.14
CA GLU A 239 -11.74 23.36 21.69
C GLU A 239 -10.48 23.53 20.82
N LEU A 240 -10.46 24.53 19.92
CA LEU A 240 -9.28 24.88 19.11
C LEU A 240 -8.16 25.49 19.96
N GLU A 241 -8.47 26.29 20.97
CA GLU A 241 -7.49 26.81 21.95
C GLU A 241 -6.90 25.70 22.82
N GLU A 242 -7.65 24.62 23.11
CA GLU A 242 -7.12 23.44 23.80
C GLU A 242 -6.27 22.57 22.90
N LYS A 243 -6.70 22.31 21.66
CA LYS A 243 -5.87 21.63 20.65
C LYS A 243 -4.57 22.39 20.40
N LEU A 244 -4.61 23.73 20.33
CA LEU A 244 -3.42 24.58 20.18
C LEU A 244 -2.53 24.59 21.44
N ARG A 245 -3.11 24.47 22.65
CA ARG A 245 -2.33 24.28 23.89
C ARG A 245 -1.68 22.90 23.93
N HIS A 246 -2.39 21.85 23.51
CA HIS A 246 -1.89 20.48 23.49
C HIS A 246 -0.75 20.30 22.48
N THR A 247 -0.93 20.71 21.22
CA THR A 247 0.14 20.60 20.20
C THR A 247 1.38 21.42 20.54
N LYS A 248 1.24 22.54 21.25
CA LYS A 248 2.38 23.28 21.83
C LYS A 248 3.10 22.42 22.88
N GLN A 249 2.38 21.83 23.83
CA GLN A 249 2.96 20.94 24.85
C GLN A 249 3.64 19.71 24.24
N GLU A 250 3.07 19.10 23.20
CA GLU A 250 3.70 17.98 22.49
C GLU A 250 4.98 18.41 21.77
N ARG A 251 4.94 19.53 21.02
CA ARG A 251 6.13 20.11 20.36
C ARG A 251 7.22 20.47 21.37
N ASP A 252 6.86 20.98 22.55
CA ASP A 252 7.79 21.30 23.63
C ASP A 252 8.38 20.02 24.27
N ARG A 253 7.58 18.95 24.44
CA ARG A 253 8.04 17.61 24.86
C ARG A 253 9.03 17.01 23.87
N TYR A 254 8.68 16.96 22.58
CA TYR A 254 9.56 16.44 21.53
C TYR A 254 10.86 17.25 21.42
N SER A 255 10.84 18.57 21.67
CA SER A 255 12.06 19.37 21.76
C SER A 255 12.94 18.94 22.94
N SER A 256 12.35 18.74 24.12
CA SER A 256 13.07 18.28 25.32
C SER A 256 13.62 16.86 25.18
N ASP A 257 12.87 15.93 24.57
CA ASP A 257 13.36 14.58 24.31
C ASP A 257 14.45 14.55 23.23
N ALA A 258 14.35 15.39 22.19
CA ALA A 258 15.44 15.58 21.23
C ALA A 258 16.69 16.21 21.88
N GLU A 259 16.55 17.10 22.86
CA GLU A 259 17.67 17.59 23.68
C GLU A 259 18.27 16.47 24.52
N ARG A 260 17.47 15.70 25.26
CA ARG A 260 17.92 14.54 26.06
C ARG A 260 18.67 13.51 25.21
N GLN A 261 18.15 13.16 24.04
CA GLN A 261 18.82 12.27 23.09
C GLN A 261 20.18 12.85 22.62
N ARG A 262 20.25 14.16 22.34
CA ARG A 262 21.52 14.83 22.02
C ARG A 262 22.51 14.79 23.19
N THR A 263 22.05 14.92 24.44
CA THR A 263 22.90 14.77 25.64
C THR A 263 23.44 13.35 25.76
N VAL A 264 22.57 12.33 25.62
CA VAL A 264 22.95 10.90 25.68
C VAL A 264 23.94 10.54 24.57
N VAL A 265 23.70 10.96 23.32
CA VAL A 265 24.65 10.76 22.21
C VAL A 265 25.99 11.48 22.47
N SER A 266 25.97 12.65 23.11
CA SER A 266 27.17 13.39 23.51
C SER A 266 27.89 12.81 24.73
N GLN A 267 27.27 11.85 25.42
CA GLN A 267 27.85 11.10 26.52
C GLN A 267 28.41 9.76 26.03
N LEU A 268 27.64 8.98 25.26
CA LEU A 268 28.11 7.76 24.59
C LEU A 268 29.33 8.03 23.69
N LYS A 269 29.43 9.22 23.07
CA LYS A 269 30.63 9.62 22.32
C LYS A 269 31.86 9.87 23.18
N ARG A 270 31.71 10.30 24.43
CA ARG A 270 32.85 10.42 25.38
C ARG A 270 33.24 9.05 25.91
N GLU A 271 32.27 8.25 26.32
CA GLU A 271 32.47 6.87 26.77
C GLU A 271 33.13 6.01 25.66
N SER A 272 32.78 6.21 24.38
CA SER A 272 33.48 5.59 23.24
C SER A 272 34.95 6.01 23.15
N VAL A 273 35.26 7.30 23.25
CA VAL A 273 36.64 7.81 23.18
C VAL A 273 37.48 7.36 24.38
N GLU A 274 36.87 7.28 25.57
CA GLU A 274 37.49 6.72 26.78
C GLU A 274 37.78 5.22 26.60
N LYS A 275 36.87 4.44 25.99
CA LYS A 275 37.09 3.02 25.66
C LYS A 275 38.09 2.79 24.53
N ASP A 276 38.14 3.66 23.54
CA ASP A 276 39.19 3.65 22.51
C ASP A 276 40.57 3.95 23.11
N HIS A 277 40.64 4.74 24.19
CA HIS A 277 41.87 4.99 24.95
C HIS A 277 42.30 3.76 25.76
N GLU A 278 41.39 3.14 26.52
CA GLU A 278 41.65 1.86 27.22
C GLU A 278 42.13 0.76 26.24
N LEU A 279 41.52 0.68 25.05
CA LEU A 279 41.93 -0.25 23.98
C LEU A 279 43.29 0.08 23.36
N ALA A 280 43.77 1.33 23.44
CA ALA A 280 45.12 1.71 23.04
C ALA A 280 46.15 1.33 24.12
N GLU A 281 45.83 1.55 25.40
CA GLU A 281 46.67 1.15 26.53
C GLU A 281 46.86 -0.38 26.57
N LEU A 282 45.76 -1.15 26.49
CA LEU A 282 45.82 -2.62 26.45
C LEU A 282 46.59 -3.18 25.24
N LYS A 283 46.62 -2.48 24.11
CA LYS A 283 47.46 -2.84 22.95
C LYS A 283 48.96 -2.60 23.22
N ASN A 284 49.31 -1.55 23.96
CA ASN A 284 50.68 -1.27 24.36
C ASN A 284 51.17 -2.33 25.39
N GLU A 285 50.33 -2.68 26.36
CA GLU A 285 50.58 -3.74 27.34
C GLU A 285 50.86 -5.10 26.65
N LEU A 286 50.05 -5.46 25.65
CA LEU A 286 50.21 -6.70 24.87
C LEU A 286 51.51 -6.72 24.03
N HIS A 287 52.01 -5.56 23.61
CA HIS A 287 53.29 -5.43 22.92
C HIS A 287 54.50 -5.57 23.86
N ALA A 288 54.37 -5.18 25.13
CA ALA A 288 55.44 -5.29 26.12
C ALA A 288 55.78 -6.75 26.48
N GLN A 289 54.78 -7.64 26.54
CA GLN A 289 54.97 -9.02 27.03
C GLN A 289 55.67 -9.98 26.05
N ARG A 290 56.01 -9.55 24.81
CA ARG A 290 56.61 -10.42 23.78
C ARG A 290 58.15 -10.45 23.73
N LYS A 291 58.82 -10.32 24.89
CA LYS A 291 60.28 -10.55 25.03
C LYS A 291 60.66 -11.25 26.34
N SER A 292 60.41 -12.56 26.46
CA SER A 292 61.19 -13.42 27.36
C SER A 292 61.14 -14.90 26.95
N ASN A 293 62.15 -15.64 27.43
CA ASN A 293 62.36 -17.09 27.41
C ASN A 293 62.51 -17.83 26.06
N ARG A 294 63.53 -18.69 26.04
CA ARG A 294 63.94 -19.62 24.98
C ARG A 294 64.59 -20.84 25.66
N PRO A 295 64.10 -22.07 25.46
CA PRO A 295 64.82 -23.28 25.85
C PRO A 295 65.71 -23.79 24.70
N SER A 296 66.75 -24.56 25.02
CA SER A 296 67.56 -25.33 24.07
C SER A 296 68.29 -26.45 24.82
N THR A 297 68.30 -27.67 24.27
CA THR A 297 68.87 -28.88 24.89
C THR A 297 69.69 -29.69 23.88
N ALA A 298 70.90 -30.11 24.26
CA ALA A 298 71.74 -31.10 23.57
C ALA A 298 72.89 -31.54 24.52
N SER A 299 73.66 -32.58 24.17
CA SER A 299 74.57 -33.29 25.09
C SER A 299 75.92 -33.69 24.46
N GLN A 300 76.83 -34.18 25.31
CA GLN A 300 77.82 -35.26 25.07
C GLN A 300 79.31 -34.91 24.77
N GLY A 301 80.24 -35.66 25.40
CA GLY A 301 81.69 -35.72 25.10
C GLY A 301 82.64 -35.59 26.31
N GLY A 302 83.50 -36.60 26.61
CA GLY A 302 84.39 -36.61 27.81
C GLY A 302 85.86 -37.03 27.56
N GLY A 303 86.68 -37.26 28.62
CA GLY A 303 87.99 -37.95 28.50
C GLY A 303 89.08 -37.71 29.60
N GLY A 304 89.72 -38.80 30.09
CA GLY A 304 90.94 -38.83 30.96
C GLY A 304 90.76 -39.51 32.34
N ARG A 305 91.71 -40.23 32.99
CA ARG A 305 93.19 -40.40 32.83
C ARG A 305 93.76 -41.58 33.72
N LEU A 306 94.88 -42.26 33.35
CA LEU A 306 95.83 -43.12 34.18
C LEU A 306 95.40 -44.54 34.69
N ARG A 307 96.24 -45.58 35.00
CA ARG A 307 97.58 -46.11 34.54
C ARG A 307 98.00 -47.50 35.21
N THR A 308 99.13 -48.13 34.78
CA THR A 308 100.03 -49.17 35.43
C THR A 308 99.59 -50.65 35.58
N ALA A 309 100.42 -51.73 35.65
CA ALA A 309 101.86 -52.04 35.33
C ALA A 309 102.17 -53.60 35.37
N ASP A 310 103.44 -54.06 35.14
CA ASP A 310 103.81 -55.41 34.61
C ASP A 310 104.72 -56.39 35.45
N SER A 311 104.66 -57.71 35.11
CA SER A 311 105.73 -58.78 35.16
C SER A 311 106.34 -59.25 36.52
N HIS A 312 106.90 -60.48 36.69
CA HIS A 312 108.26 -60.97 36.31
C HIS A 312 108.47 -62.52 36.51
N GLY A 313 109.61 -63.11 36.05
CA GLY A 313 110.14 -64.47 36.38
C GLY A 313 111.42 -64.41 37.28
N SER A 314 112.35 -65.38 37.41
CA SER A 314 112.58 -66.77 36.92
C SER A 314 113.77 -67.45 37.69
N GLY A 315 114.08 -68.76 37.48
CA GLY A 315 115.30 -69.50 37.97
C GLY A 315 115.08 -70.38 39.23
N GLN A 316 115.57 -71.63 39.44
CA GLN A 316 116.80 -72.39 39.05
C GLN A 316 118.10 -71.94 39.76
N SER A 317 119.06 -72.78 40.22
CA SER A 317 119.30 -74.26 40.24
C SER A 317 120.35 -74.58 41.36
N SER A 318 120.85 -75.79 41.70
CA SER A 318 120.49 -77.24 41.66
C SER A 318 121.70 -78.07 42.21
N LEU A 319 121.62 -79.42 42.37
CA LEU A 319 122.81 -80.32 42.34
C LEU A 319 123.18 -81.15 43.61
N SER A 320 123.11 -82.49 43.61
CA SER A 320 124.12 -83.32 44.34
C SER A 320 123.66 -84.67 44.91
N VAL A 321 123.25 -84.75 46.19
CA VAL A 321 122.90 -86.01 46.92
C VAL A 321 121.53 -86.56 46.48
N GLN A 322 121.30 -86.54 45.17
CA GLN A 322 119.99 -86.27 44.60
C GLN A 322 119.47 -87.42 43.76
N ALA A 323 120.29 -88.35 43.24
CA ALA A 323 119.82 -89.30 42.21
C ALA A 323 118.64 -90.22 42.63
N ALA A 324 118.67 -90.77 43.85
CA ALA A 324 117.62 -91.66 44.37
C ALA A 324 116.43 -90.89 44.94
N ILE A 325 116.71 -89.83 45.72
CA ILE A 325 115.72 -88.85 46.16
C ILE A 325 114.96 -88.32 44.93
N HIS A 326 115.63 -87.92 43.86
CA HIS A 326 115.07 -87.52 42.57
C HIS A 326 114.21 -88.56 41.84
N ARG A 327 114.12 -89.84 42.23
CA ARG A 327 113.01 -90.67 41.68
C ARG A 327 111.71 -90.31 42.36
N ILE A 328 111.68 -90.45 43.68
CA ILE A 328 110.53 -90.07 44.51
C ILE A 328 110.22 -88.56 44.37
N GLU A 329 111.21 -87.69 44.22
CA GLU A 329 110.98 -86.26 43.94
C GLU A 329 110.52 -86.01 42.51
N ARG A 330 110.99 -86.73 41.48
CA ARG A 330 110.43 -86.57 40.13
C ARG A 330 108.99 -87.06 40.07
N GLU A 331 108.65 -88.14 40.76
CA GLU A 331 107.28 -88.65 40.85
C GLU A 331 106.40 -87.68 41.67
N ARG A 332 106.87 -87.22 42.83
CA ARG A 332 106.25 -86.16 43.65
C ARG A 332 106.08 -84.84 42.89
N ASP A 333 107.08 -84.41 42.13
CA ASP A 333 107.08 -83.11 41.46
C ASP A 333 106.43 -83.17 40.08
N ALA A 334 106.36 -84.35 39.45
CA ALA A 334 105.44 -84.65 38.36
C ALA A 334 103.99 -84.58 38.88
N ALA A 335 103.66 -85.28 39.96
CA ALA A 335 102.33 -85.20 40.59
C ALA A 335 102.00 -83.77 41.06
N LYS A 336 102.96 -82.99 41.58
CA LYS A 336 102.75 -81.54 41.84
C LYS A 336 102.61 -80.74 40.55
N SER A 337 103.28 -81.10 39.45
CA SER A 337 103.14 -80.40 38.16
C SER A 337 101.78 -80.70 37.53
N GLU A 338 101.29 -81.92 37.67
CA GLU A 338 99.96 -82.39 37.26
C GLU A 338 98.87 -81.74 38.13
N VAL A 339 99.04 -81.71 39.46
CA VAL A 339 98.16 -80.92 40.34
C VAL A 339 98.19 -79.45 39.95
N ARG A 340 99.36 -78.83 39.71
CA ARG A 340 99.44 -77.43 39.24
C ARG A 340 98.80 -77.22 37.87
N GLN A 341 98.87 -78.20 36.95
CA GLN A 341 98.18 -78.17 35.68
C GLN A 341 96.66 -78.24 35.89
N LEU A 342 96.17 -79.16 36.72
CA LEU A 342 94.76 -79.26 37.10
C LEU A 342 94.27 -78.01 37.85
N GLU A 343 95.12 -77.33 38.64
CA GLU A 343 94.81 -76.04 39.25
C GLU A 343 94.76 -74.91 38.21
N GLN A 344 95.70 -74.88 37.26
CA GLN A 344 95.70 -73.92 36.15
C GLN A 344 94.52 -74.14 35.21
N GLU A 345 94.13 -75.39 34.95
CA GLU A 345 92.95 -75.76 34.16
C GLU A 345 91.66 -75.42 34.91
N ARG A 346 91.56 -75.77 36.21
CA ARG A 346 90.47 -75.36 37.10
C ARG A 346 90.27 -73.85 37.08
N ASP A 347 91.35 -73.08 37.22
CA ASP A 347 91.26 -71.62 37.31
C ASP A 347 91.10 -70.96 35.93
N ALA A 348 91.63 -71.55 34.86
CA ALA A 348 91.31 -71.16 33.48
C ALA A 348 89.85 -71.48 33.11
N LEU A 349 89.28 -72.59 33.60
CA LEU A 349 87.86 -72.93 33.45
C LEU A 349 86.97 -71.99 34.28
N ARG A 350 87.39 -71.62 35.50
CA ARG A 350 86.71 -70.60 36.32
C ARG A 350 86.74 -69.22 35.67
N GLU A 351 87.87 -68.77 35.14
CA GLU A 351 87.95 -67.51 34.41
C GLU A 351 87.19 -67.58 33.07
N LYS A 352 87.22 -68.70 32.33
CA LYS A 352 86.34 -68.89 31.15
C LYS A 352 84.86 -68.80 31.52
N LEU A 353 84.43 -69.47 32.60
CA LEU A 353 83.05 -69.41 33.09
C LEU A 353 82.68 -67.98 33.51
N LYS A 354 83.55 -67.31 34.25
CA LYS A 354 83.37 -65.91 34.70
C LYS A 354 83.35 -64.91 33.54
N LEU A 355 84.15 -65.12 32.50
CA LEU A 355 84.12 -64.34 31.26
C LEU A 355 82.85 -64.62 30.44
N SER A 356 82.42 -65.88 30.37
CA SER A 356 81.16 -66.27 29.73
C SER A 356 79.95 -65.67 30.45
N THR A 357 79.87 -65.78 31.78
CA THR A 357 78.85 -65.14 32.61
C THR A 357 78.84 -63.63 32.45
N ARG A 358 80.01 -62.97 32.42
CA ARG A 358 80.12 -61.53 32.11
C ARG A 358 79.61 -61.19 30.71
N SER A 359 80.03 -61.94 29.69
CA SER A 359 79.55 -61.73 28.32
C SER A 359 78.03 -61.96 28.19
N GLN A 360 77.46 -62.88 28.96
CA GLN A 360 76.02 -63.11 29.02
C GLN A 360 75.30 -61.98 29.77
N GLN A 361 75.87 -61.46 30.85
CA GLN A 361 75.38 -60.28 31.56
C GLN A 361 75.43 -59.02 30.67
N ASP A 362 76.52 -58.82 29.94
CA ASP A 362 76.67 -57.72 28.96
C ASP A 362 75.69 -57.86 27.78
N ALA A 363 75.32 -59.08 27.40
CA ALA A 363 74.30 -59.33 26.37
C ALA A 363 72.88 -59.05 26.93
N VAL A 364 72.55 -59.58 28.10
CA VAL A 364 71.27 -59.31 28.79
C VAL A 364 71.09 -57.81 29.02
N ALA A 365 72.09 -57.11 29.55
CA ALA A 365 72.03 -55.66 29.77
C ALA A 365 71.86 -54.86 28.46
N LYS A 366 72.40 -55.33 27.32
CA LYS A 366 72.12 -54.71 26.01
C LYS A 366 70.67 -54.93 25.57
N HIS A 367 70.12 -56.11 25.80
CA HIS A 367 68.71 -56.39 25.51
C HIS A 367 67.76 -55.62 26.44
N GLU A 368 68.05 -55.52 27.73
CA GLU A 368 67.29 -54.71 28.69
C GLU A 368 67.32 -53.22 28.33
N ASN A 369 68.49 -52.67 27.97
CA ASN A 369 68.60 -51.29 27.49
C ASN A 369 67.82 -51.07 26.18
N ALA A 370 67.91 -52.00 25.21
CA ALA A 370 67.14 -51.90 23.97
C ALA A 370 65.61 -51.98 24.23
N ILE A 371 65.18 -52.85 25.15
CA ILE A 371 63.76 -52.94 25.57
C ILE A 371 63.32 -51.64 26.24
N ALA A 372 64.16 -51.01 27.06
CA ALA A 372 63.89 -49.71 27.67
C ALA A 372 63.81 -48.58 26.63
N GLU A 373 64.72 -48.54 25.65
CA GLU A 373 64.69 -47.58 24.53
C GLU A 373 63.42 -47.76 23.67
N TYR A 374 63.07 -48.99 23.30
CA TYR A 374 61.83 -49.26 22.56
C TYR A 374 60.58 -48.93 23.39
N SER A 375 60.57 -49.22 24.70
CA SER A 375 59.44 -48.88 25.58
C SER A 375 59.26 -47.36 25.71
N GLY A 376 60.36 -46.61 25.85
CA GLY A 376 60.33 -45.14 25.84
C GLY A 376 59.87 -44.56 24.50
N ARG A 377 60.27 -45.20 23.38
CA ARG A 377 59.82 -44.84 22.03
C ARG A 377 58.34 -45.15 21.78
N VAL A 378 57.81 -46.24 22.35
CA VAL A 378 56.36 -46.52 22.35
C VAL A 378 55.62 -45.46 23.18
N ALA A 379 56.08 -45.17 24.40
CA ALA A 379 55.44 -44.18 25.27
C ALA A 379 55.40 -42.76 24.67
N THR A 380 56.42 -42.37 23.91
CA THR A 380 56.43 -41.09 23.16
C THR A 380 55.45 -41.11 21.99
N LEU A 381 55.43 -42.17 21.17
CA LEU A 381 54.45 -42.33 20.08
C LEU A 381 52.99 -42.39 20.60
N GLU A 382 52.75 -42.99 21.77
CA GLU A 382 51.44 -42.98 22.42
C GLU A 382 51.04 -41.61 22.97
N ALA A 383 52.01 -40.80 23.42
CA ALA A 383 51.78 -39.40 23.79
C ALA A 383 51.43 -38.56 22.56
N GLU A 384 52.25 -38.63 21.51
CA GLU A 384 52.00 -37.96 20.22
C GLU A 384 50.64 -38.35 19.63
N LYS A 385 50.25 -39.63 19.69
CA LYS A 385 48.93 -40.11 19.28
C LYS A 385 47.81 -39.46 20.10
N ARG A 386 47.94 -39.40 21.43
CA ARG A 386 46.93 -38.76 22.31
C ARG A 386 46.80 -37.26 22.03
N ASP A 387 47.93 -36.57 21.85
CA ASP A 387 47.95 -35.14 21.56
C ASP A 387 47.37 -34.83 20.18
N LEU A 388 47.66 -35.66 19.17
CA LEU A 388 47.05 -35.58 17.83
C LEU A 388 45.54 -35.86 17.87
N GLN A 389 45.06 -36.83 18.65
CA GLN A 389 43.63 -37.10 18.82
C GLN A 389 42.91 -35.96 19.57
N GLY A 390 43.56 -35.33 20.56
CA GLY A 390 43.08 -34.12 21.22
C GLY A 390 42.97 -32.94 20.25
N GLY A 391 44.02 -32.70 19.46
CA GLY A 391 44.05 -31.68 18.41
C GLY A 391 43.00 -31.91 17.31
N GLN A 392 42.82 -33.16 16.86
CA GLN A 392 41.78 -33.55 15.91
C GLN A 392 40.38 -33.27 16.47
N SER A 393 40.14 -33.61 17.74
CA SER A 393 38.84 -33.38 18.41
C SER A 393 38.54 -31.87 18.55
N ALA A 394 39.53 -31.07 18.94
CA ALA A 394 39.40 -29.61 19.00
C ALA A 394 39.16 -28.99 17.61
N ALA A 395 39.85 -29.47 16.58
CA ALA A 395 39.65 -29.04 15.20
C ALA A 395 38.25 -29.41 14.69
N GLN A 396 37.77 -30.62 14.96
CA GLN A 396 36.41 -31.05 14.61
C GLN A 396 35.34 -30.19 15.32
N MET A 397 35.52 -29.87 16.60
CA MET A 397 34.60 -28.97 17.31
C MET A 397 34.58 -27.57 16.71
N LYS A 398 35.76 -27.02 16.37
CA LYS A 398 35.86 -25.73 15.67
C LYS A 398 35.18 -25.75 14.29
N VAL A 399 35.29 -26.86 13.55
CA VAL A 399 34.60 -27.05 12.27
C VAL A 399 33.08 -27.20 12.43
N LYS A 400 32.57 -27.75 13.55
CA LYS A 400 31.13 -27.74 13.86
C LYS A 400 30.63 -26.32 14.11
N LEU A 401 31.28 -25.59 15.01
CA LEU A 401 30.93 -24.21 15.34
C LEU A 401 30.96 -23.29 14.11
N LEU A 402 32.01 -23.37 13.27
CA LEU A 402 32.08 -22.60 12.02
C LEU A 402 30.97 -22.98 11.00
N LYS A 403 30.49 -24.24 11.01
CA LYS A 403 29.34 -24.67 10.20
C LYS A 403 28.00 -24.21 10.78
N GLU A 404 27.90 -24.06 12.09
CA GLU A 404 26.74 -23.51 12.79
C GLU A 404 26.66 -21.99 12.56
N GLU A 405 27.74 -21.23 12.79
CA GLU A 405 27.87 -19.82 12.42
C GLU A 405 27.56 -19.58 10.93
N SER A 406 28.09 -20.42 10.03
CA SER A 406 27.81 -20.33 8.59
C SER A 406 26.34 -20.57 8.25
N ARG A 407 25.61 -21.40 9.01
CA ARG A 407 24.17 -21.62 8.81
C ARG A 407 23.35 -20.45 9.36
N GLU A 408 23.71 -19.92 10.52
CA GLU A 408 23.06 -18.74 11.10
C GLU A 408 23.22 -17.52 10.17
N LEU A 409 24.44 -17.27 9.67
CA LEU A 409 24.68 -16.22 8.68
C LEU A 409 23.87 -16.43 7.40
N GLN A 410 23.76 -17.67 6.90
CA GLN A 410 23.00 -17.98 5.69
C GLN A 410 21.48 -17.87 5.89
N ALA A 411 20.96 -18.19 7.08
CA ALA A 411 19.56 -17.94 7.44
C ALA A 411 19.28 -16.44 7.55
N ARG A 412 20.17 -15.69 8.21
CA ARG A 412 20.06 -14.24 8.39
C ARG A 412 20.17 -13.46 7.07
N VAL A 413 20.91 -13.97 6.09
CA VAL A 413 20.90 -13.46 4.70
C VAL A 413 19.52 -13.66 4.08
N LYS A 414 18.89 -14.83 4.19
CA LYS A 414 17.53 -15.05 3.67
C LYS A 414 16.48 -14.14 4.32
N GLU A 415 16.55 -13.92 5.64
CA GLU A 415 15.68 -12.96 6.33
C GLU A 415 15.87 -11.52 5.81
N LEU A 416 17.11 -11.14 5.48
CA LEU A 416 17.42 -9.85 4.86
C LEU A 416 16.93 -9.76 3.41
N GLU A 417 17.03 -10.84 2.62
CA GLU A 417 16.50 -10.92 1.25
C GLU A 417 14.96 -10.86 1.23
N GLU A 418 14.30 -11.54 2.16
CA GLU A 418 12.85 -11.48 2.36
C GLU A 418 12.39 -10.09 2.81
N SER A 419 13.05 -9.49 3.81
CA SER A 419 12.68 -8.16 4.30
C SER A 419 12.97 -7.06 3.26
N TYR A 420 14.05 -7.19 2.48
CA TYR A 420 14.31 -6.36 1.30
C TYR A 420 13.21 -6.52 0.25
N SER A 421 12.76 -7.75 -0.03
CA SER A 421 11.67 -8.02 -0.98
C SER A 421 10.34 -7.42 -0.52
N LYS A 422 10.00 -7.56 0.77
CA LYS A 422 8.83 -6.94 1.41
C LYS A 422 8.91 -5.41 1.35
N LEU A 423 10.09 -4.83 1.60
CA LEU A 423 10.35 -3.39 1.49
C LEU A 423 10.26 -2.88 0.04
N LYS A 424 10.74 -3.66 -0.94
CA LYS A 424 10.66 -3.35 -2.38
C LYS A 424 9.22 -3.34 -2.88
N LEU A 425 8.39 -4.28 -2.41
CA LEU A 425 6.95 -4.30 -2.67
C LEU A 425 6.27 -3.06 -2.05
N SER A 426 6.53 -2.77 -0.77
CA SER A 426 6.01 -1.58 -0.08
C SER A 426 6.41 -0.27 -0.80
N TYR A 427 7.68 -0.15 -1.23
CA TYR A 427 8.16 0.98 -2.02
C TYR A 427 7.41 1.10 -3.36
N SER A 428 7.14 -0.01 -4.06
CA SER A 428 6.38 0.03 -5.32
C SER A 428 4.92 0.48 -5.12
N GLN A 429 4.28 0.05 -4.03
CA GLN A 429 2.94 0.50 -3.65
C GLN A 429 2.92 1.99 -3.30
N MET A 430 3.89 2.45 -2.49
CA MET A 430 4.06 3.87 -2.15
C MET A 430 4.35 4.73 -3.38
N LYS A 431 5.10 4.23 -4.38
CA LYS A 431 5.33 4.93 -5.65
C LYS A 431 4.04 5.07 -6.46
N ILE A 432 3.22 4.02 -6.55
CA ILE A 432 1.93 4.07 -7.24
C ILE A 432 0.97 5.06 -6.55
N LEU A 433 0.91 5.06 -5.21
CA LEU A 433 0.13 6.03 -4.43
C LEU A 433 0.64 7.47 -4.60
N HIS A 434 1.96 7.66 -4.68
CA HIS A 434 2.55 8.96 -4.96
C HIS A 434 2.17 9.47 -6.35
N GLU A 435 2.33 8.64 -7.39
CA GLU A 435 1.92 9.01 -8.76
C GLU A 435 0.40 9.27 -8.88
N GLN A 436 -0.43 8.57 -8.09
CA GLN A 436 -1.87 8.84 -8.02
C GLN A 436 -2.18 10.18 -7.33
N THR A 437 -1.50 10.51 -6.23
CA THR A 437 -1.68 11.78 -5.52
C THR A 437 -1.13 12.97 -6.31
N GLU A 438 -0.05 12.82 -7.07
CA GLU A 438 0.42 13.84 -8.03
C GLU A 438 -0.59 14.08 -9.16
N ARG A 439 -1.16 13.01 -9.73
CA ARG A 439 -2.23 13.14 -10.74
C ARG A 439 -3.48 13.84 -10.18
N ALA A 440 -3.88 13.51 -8.95
CA ALA A 440 -4.98 14.19 -8.28
C ALA A 440 -4.65 15.68 -8.01
N LEU A 441 -3.45 15.99 -7.52
CA LEU A 441 -2.99 17.35 -7.27
C LEU A 441 -2.99 18.18 -8.57
N ALA A 442 -2.48 17.64 -9.67
CA ALA A 442 -2.49 18.30 -10.98
C ALA A 442 -3.93 18.57 -11.48
N GLN A 443 -4.86 17.63 -11.28
CA GLN A 443 -6.28 17.86 -11.59
C GLN A 443 -6.90 18.95 -10.71
N HIS A 444 -6.57 18.99 -9.41
CA HIS A 444 -7.03 20.05 -8.51
C HIS A 444 -6.44 21.42 -8.88
N GLN A 445 -5.17 21.49 -9.29
CA GLN A 445 -4.53 22.72 -9.79
C GLN A 445 -5.16 23.20 -11.10
N GLN A 446 -5.45 22.31 -12.07
CA GLN A 446 -6.17 22.70 -13.29
C GLN A 446 -7.58 23.18 -13.01
N ARG A 447 -8.31 22.55 -12.07
CA ARG A 447 -9.63 23.04 -11.62
C ARG A 447 -9.52 24.41 -10.97
N LEU A 448 -8.52 24.63 -10.10
CA LEU A 448 -8.27 25.92 -9.45
C LEU A 448 -8.03 27.02 -10.50
N LEU A 449 -7.10 26.81 -11.44
CA LEU A 449 -6.82 27.72 -12.55
C LEU A 449 -8.07 27.99 -13.41
N SER A 450 -8.90 26.97 -13.66
CA SER A 450 -10.19 27.15 -14.36
C SER A 450 -11.18 27.99 -13.55
N THR A 451 -11.21 27.88 -12.22
CA THR A 451 -12.08 28.72 -11.37
C THR A 451 -11.53 30.13 -11.17
N GLU A 452 -10.20 30.32 -11.12
CA GLU A 452 -9.54 31.63 -11.05
C GLU A 452 -9.74 32.42 -12.34
N THR A 453 -9.59 31.78 -13.51
CA THR A 453 -9.88 32.41 -14.80
C THR A 453 -11.37 32.73 -14.97
N GLN A 454 -12.27 31.83 -14.55
CA GLN A 454 -13.71 32.12 -14.52
C GLN A 454 -14.02 33.32 -13.60
N LEU A 455 -13.45 33.36 -12.39
CA LEU A 455 -13.59 34.47 -11.45
C LEU A 455 -13.09 35.78 -12.07
N GLY A 456 -11.88 35.80 -12.65
CA GLY A 456 -11.35 36.99 -13.32
C GLY A 456 -12.23 37.49 -14.49
N THR A 457 -12.88 36.59 -15.23
CA THR A 457 -13.90 37.01 -16.23
C THR A 457 -15.20 37.51 -15.61
N ALA A 458 -15.58 37.04 -14.42
CA ALA A 458 -16.75 37.52 -13.69
C ALA A 458 -16.48 38.89 -13.07
N GLU A 459 -15.32 39.10 -12.46
CA GLU A 459 -14.83 40.40 -11.97
C GLU A 459 -14.73 41.41 -13.12
N SER A 460 -14.18 41.00 -14.28
CA SER A 460 -14.13 41.85 -15.49
C SER A 460 -15.51 42.20 -16.05
N LYS A 461 -16.53 41.37 -15.81
CA LYS A 461 -17.93 41.67 -16.16
C LYS A 461 -18.57 42.59 -15.13
N LEU A 462 -18.33 42.35 -13.84
CA LEU A 462 -18.81 43.18 -12.74
C LEU A 462 -18.30 44.61 -12.87
N GLN A 463 -16.99 44.80 -13.10
CA GLN A 463 -16.38 46.12 -13.29
C GLN A 463 -16.97 46.89 -14.49
N ARG A 464 -17.40 46.19 -15.56
CA ARG A 464 -18.13 46.83 -16.68
C ARG A 464 -19.55 47.24 -16.28
N VAL A 465 -20.25 46.40 -15.51
CA VAL A 465 -21.58 46.74 -14.97
C VAL A 465 -21.45 47.96 -14.04
N ASP A 466 -20.47 47.96 -13.13
CA ASP A 466 -20.19 49.08 -12.24
C ASP A 466 -19.93 50.37 -13.02
N SER A 467 -19.10 50.35 -14.08
CA SER A 467 -18.89 51.54 -14.92
C SER A 467 -20.17 52.02 -15.62
N THR A 468 -21.01 51.10 -16.13
CA THR A 468 -22.32 51.50 -16.71
C THR A 468 -23.31 52.04 -15.65
N VAL A 469 -23.17 51.61 -14.40
CA VAL A 469 -23.95 52.11 -13.26
C VAL A 469 -23.45 53.49 -12.83
N GLU A 470 -22.14 53.75 -12.86
CA GLU A 470 -21.58 55.10 -12.64
C GLU A 470 -22.01 56.07 -13.76
N ASP A 471 -21.92 55.68 -15.04
CA ASP A 471 -22.41 56.47 -16.17
C ASP A 471 -23.90 56.79 -16.06
N ALA A 472 -24.73 55.79 -15.72
CA ALA A 472 -26.16 56.00 -15.50
C ALA A 472 -26.45 56.91 -14.29
N GLN A 473 -25.66 56.83 -13.21
CA GLN A 473 -25.78 57.73 -12.07
C GLN A 473 -25.38 59.16 -12.41
N ASN A 474 -24.32 59.35 -13.21
CA ASN A 474 -23.87 60.65 -13.71
C ASN A 474 -24.96 61.30 -14.59
N GLU A 475 -25.55 60.53 -15.51
CA GLU A 475 -26.64 60.99 -16.38
C GLU A 475 -27.92 61.31 -15.59
N VAL A 476 -28.30 60.48 -14.62
CA VAL A 476 -29.40 60.78 -13.68
C VAL A 476 -29.10 62.04 -12.85
N GLY A 477 -27.83 62.30 -12.52
CA GLY A 477 -27.36 63.54 -11.91
C GLY A 477 -27.57 64.76 -12.80
N ARG A 478 -27.14 64.68 -14.07
CA ARG A 478 -27.33 65.73 -15.09
C ARG A 478 -28.81 66.06 -15.28
N LEU A 479 -29.64 65.04 -15.51
CA LEU A 479 -31.08 65.19 -15.71
C LEU A 479 -31.79 65.79 -14.47
N LYS A 480 -31.39 65.40 -13.24
CA LYS A 480 -31.88 66.04 -12.01
C LYS A 480 -31.47 67.52 -11.91
N GLY A 481 -30.28 67.87 -12.38
CA GLY A 481 -29.83 69.26 -12.52
C GLY A 481 -30.70 70.06 -13.48
N GLU A 482 -30.94 69.53 -14.68
CA GLU A 482 -31.77 70.17 -15.72
C GLU A 482 -33.23 70.32 -15.29
N ILE A 483 -33.82 69.30 -14.66
CA ILE A 483 -35.15 69.38 -14.04
C ILE A 483 -35.20 70.49 -12.97
N SER A 484 -34.12 70.69 -12.22
CA SER A 484 -34.05 71.74 -11.19
C SER A 484 -33.94 73.15 -11.80
N LEU A 485 -33.17 73.31 -12.89
CA LEU A 485 -33.08 74.55 -13.66
C LEU A 485 -34.42 74.90 -14.33
N LEU A 486 -35.09 73.94 -14.96
CA LEU A 486 -36.41 74.11 -15.57
C LEU A 486 -37.49 74.47 -14.54
N ARG A 487 -37.45 73.85 -13.35
CA ARG A 487 -38.34 74.23 -12.22
C ARG A 487 -38.09 75.66 -11.75
N ALA A 488 -36.83 76.09 -11.65
CA ALA A 488 -36.48 77.46 -11.27
C ALA A 488 -36.92 78.50 -12.33
N SER A 489 -36.71 78.18 -13.61
CA SER A 489 -37.17 79.00 -14.75
C SER A 489 -38.69 79.14 -14.78
N ASN A 490 -39.42 78.03 -14.69
CA ASN A 490 -40.89 78.05 -14.62
C ASN A 490 -41.39 78.85 -13.41
N ALA A 491 -40.75 78.72 -12.24
CA ALA A 491 -41.09 79.55 -11.08
C ALA A 491 -40.81 81.05 -11.30
N SER A 492 -39.88 81.44 -12.19
CA SER A 492 -39.73 82.85 -12.60
C SER A 492 -40.88 83.28 -13.52
N LEU A 493 -41.17 82.50 -14.55
CA LEU A 493 -42.26 82.77 -15.51
C LEU A 493 -43.63 82.88 -14.83
N VAL A 494 -43.89 82.05 -13.81
CA VAL A 494 -45.12 82.15 -13.00
C VAL A 494 -45.20 83.51 -12.29
N ARG A 495 -44.13 83.97 -11.63
CA ARG A 495 -44.09 85.28 -10.96
C ARG A 495 -44.23 86.44 -11.93
N GLU A 496 -43.64 86.35 -13.11
CA GLU A 496 -43.77 87.35 -14.18
C GLU A 496 -45.21 87.39 -14.72
N LYS A 497 -45.82 86.23 -14.95
CA LYS A 497 -47.24 86.12 -15.32
C LYS A 497 -48.17 86.66 -14.24
N ASP A 498 -47.93 86.36 -12.96
CA ASP A 498 -48.72 86.89 -11.83
C ASP A 498 -48.59 88.42 -11.72
N LYS A 499 -47.37 88.96 -11.91
CA LYS A 499 -47.14 90.41 -11.98
C LYS A 499 -47.87 91.05 -13.17
N LEU A 500 -47.81 90.45 -14.35
CA LEU A 500 -48.49 90.96 -15.56
C LEU A 500 -50.01 90.94 -15.42
N LEU A 501 -50.58 89.99 -14.67
CA LEU A 501 -51.99 89.98 -14.30
C LEU A 501 -52.31 91.17 -13.36
N MET A 502 -51.54 91.39 -12.29
CA MET A 502 -51.72 92.57 -11.42
C MET A 502 -51.61 93.91 -12.17
N ASP A 503 -50.66 94.01 -13.11
CA ASP A 503 -50.50 95.19 -13.97
C ASP A 503 -51.66 95.34 -15.00
N LEU A 504 -52.34 94.25 -15.37
CA LEU A 504 -53.52 94.24 -16.24
C LEU A 504 -54.80 94.61 -15.48
N ASP A 505 -55.02 94.01 -14.30
CA ASP A 505 -56.15 94.31 -13.42
C ASP A 505 -56.14 95.80 -13.05
N LYS A 506 -54.98 96.31 -12.61
CA LYS A 506 -54.80 97.73 -12.31
C LYS A 506 -55.04 98.63 -13.52
N LYS A 507 -54.64 98.23 -14.74
CA LYS A 507 -54.96 99.00 -15.96
C LYS A 507 -56.46 98.97 -16.25
N THR A 508 -57.14 97.87 -15.96
CA THR A 508 -58.58 97.71 -16.13
C THR A 508 -59.36 98.57 -15.15
N GLU A 509 -58.95 98.63 -13.87
CA GLU A 509 -59.49 99.58 -12.87
C GLU A 509 -59.35 101.04 -13.33
N ASN A 510 -58.15 101.44 -13.77
CA ASN A 510 -57.90 102.79 -14.26
C ASN A 510 -58.71 103.10 -15.54
N LEU A 511 -58.94 102.11 -16.41
CA LEU A 511 -59.77 102.27 -17.60
C LEU A 511 -61.24 102.48 -17.23
N TYR A 512 -61.80 101.67 -16.32
CA TYR A 512 -63.16 101.87 -15.81
C TYR A 512 -63.34 103.24 -15.13
N ALA A 513 -62.35 103.70 -14.35
CA ALA A 513 -62.36 105.03 -13.76
C ALA A 513 -62.38 106.13 -14.84
N ALA A 514 -61.50 106.05 -15.84
CA ALA A 514 -61.46 106.98 -16.96
C ALA A 514 -62.75 106.94 -17.81
N GLU A 515 -63.38 105.78 -17.99
CA GLU A 515 -64.67 105.66 -18.67
C GLU A 515 -65.80 106.31 -17.88
N ALA A 516 -65.80 106.20 -16.55
CA ALA A 516 -66.74 106.88 -15.67
C ALA A 516 -66.55 108.42 -15.71
N GLU A 517 -65.31 108.91 -15.64
CA GLU A 517 -65.00 110.33 -15.83
C GLU A 517 -65.44 110.82 -17.22
N ILE A 518 -65.18 110.05 -18.27
CA ILE A 518 -65.62 110.35 -19.64
C ILE A 518 -67.15 110.34 -19.73
N ALA A 519 -67.86 109.49 -19.01
CA ALA A 519 -69.33 109.47 -18.95
C ALA A 519 -69.88 110.71 -18.23
N GLU A 520 -69.29 111.10 -17.10
CA GLU A 520 -69.64 112.31 -16.36
C GLU A 520 -69.35 113.58 -17.19
N LEU A 521 -68.19 113.66 -17.84
CA LEU A 521 -67.84 114.74 -18.75
C LEU A 521 -68.75 114.76 -19.99
N LYS A 522 -69.18 113.61 -20.51
CA LYS A 522 -70.22 113.54 -21.56
C LYS A 522 -71.58 114.06 -21.06
N ALA A 523 -71.95 113.82 -19.80
CA ALA A 523 -73.18 114.34 -19.20
C ALA A 523 -73.10 115.85 -18.98
N LYS A 524 -72.04 116.36 -18.33
CA LYS A 524 -71.73 117.79 -18.21
C LYS A 524 -71.68 118.48 -19.57
N ARG A 525 -71.12 117.84 -20.60
CA ARG A 525 -71.12 118.36 -21.99
C ARG A 525 -72.52 118.39 -22.60
N LYS A 526 -73.42 117.46 -22.29
CA LYS A 526 -74.84 117.52 -22.72
C LYS A 526 -75.58 118.66 -22.02
N GLU A 527 -75.38 118.85 -20.72
CA GLU A 527 -75.97 119.94 -19.94
C GLU A 527 -75.49 121.31 -20.44
N LEU A 528 -74.16 121.49 -20.53
CA LEU A 528 -73.55 122.68 -21.12
C LEU A 528 -74.00 122.87 -22.57
N LYS A 529 -74.11 121.81 -23.38
CA LYS A 529 -74.67 121.94 -24.73
C LYS A 529 -76.12 122.41 -24.70
N SER A 530 -77.01 121.87 -23.87
CA SER A 530 -78.39 122.35 -23.76
C SER A 530 -78.48 123.83 -23.32
N THR A 531 -77.47 124.31 -22.60
CA THR A 531 -77.35 125.71 -22.17
C THR A 531 -76.74 126.59 -23.25
N ILE A 532 -75.78 126.08 -24.02
CA ILE A 532 -75.28 126.68 -25.25
C ILE A 532 -76.43 126.79 -26.25
N ASP A 533 -77.14 125.71 -26.59
CA ASP A 533 -78.29 125.70 -27.51
C ASP A 533 -79.35 126.76 -27.11
N ARG A 534 -79.60 126.95 -25.80
CA ARG A 534 -80.52 127.98 -25.25
C ARG A 534 -80.00 129.42 -25.35
N MET A 535 -78.68 129.62 -25.41
CA MET A 535 -78.05 130.91 -25.72
C MET A 535 -77.85 131.09 -27.23
N GLN A 536 -77.68 129.99 -27.96
CA GLN A 536 -77.43 129.96 -29.39
C GLN A 536 -78.73 130.23 -30.16
N GLN A 537 -79.88 129.74 -29.69
CA GLN A 537 -81.20 130.21 -30.16
C GLN A 537 -81.42 131.74 -29.98
N LYS A 538 -80.72 132.40 -29.04
CA LYS A 538 -80.71 133.86 -28.91
C LYS A 538 -79.68 134.53 -29.82
N LEU A 539 -78.59 133.83 -30.13
CA LEU A 539 -77.48 134.30 -30.96
C LEU A 539 -77.71 134.06 -32.46
N ASP A 540 -78.44 133.03 -32.87
CA ASP A 540 -78.70 132.68 -34.26
C ASP A 540 -79.61 133.72 -34.93
N ASN A 541 -80.48 134.39 -34.16
CA ASN A 541 -81.19 135.62 -34.55
C ASN A 541 -80.27 136.81 -34.88
N VAL A 542 -78.95 136.69 -34.61
CA VAL A 542 -77.91 137.71 -34.79
C VAL A 542 -76.72 137.18 -35.63
N SER A 543 -76.57 135.85 -35.71
CA SER A 543 -75.44 135.14 -36.33
C SER A 543 -75.73 134.66 -37.76
N THR A 544 -77.01 134.63 -38.17
CA THR A 544 -77.42 134.30 -39.54
C THR A 544 -76.72 135.14 -40.61
N ASP A 545 -76.37 136.40 -40.32
CA ASP A 545 -75.60 137.27 -41.22
C ASP A 545 -74.08 136.98 -41.26
N ASN A 546 -73.54 136.29 -40.24
CA ASN A 546 -72.09 136.10 -40.07
C ASN A 546 -71.60 134.71 -40.51
N ILE A 547 -72.43 133.68 -40.35
CA ILE A 547 -72.10 132.27 -40.66
C ILE A 547 -71.66 132.08 -42.13
N HIS A 548 -72.14 132.91 -43.05
CA HIS A 548 -71.84 132.82 -44.49
C HIS A 548 -70.38 133.14 -44.87
N LYS A 549 -69.55 133.62 -43.93
CA LYS A 549 -68.14 134.01 -44.20
C LYS A 549 -67.07 133.12 -43.56
N GLU A 550 -67.40 132.34 -42.53
CA GLU A 550 -66.43 131.42 -41.88
C GLU A 550 -66.38 130.02 -42.53
N SER A 551 -67.41 129.62 -43.26
CA SER A 551 -67.62 128.23 -43.70
C SER A 551 -66.52 127.71 -44.64
N THR A 552 -65.88 128.58 -45.42
CA THR A 552 -64.88 128.21 -46.43
C THR A 552 -63.48 127.91 -45.86
N LEU A 553 -63.13 128.48 -44.69
CA LEU A 553 -61.78 128.33 -44.11
C LEU A 553 -61.59 127.05 -43.27
N ARG A 554 -62.69 126.46 -42.75
CA ARG A 554 -62.60 125.31 -41.84
C ARG A 554 -62.39 123.96 -42.55
N SER A 555 -62.70 123.86 -43.85
CA SER A 555 -62.61 122.59 -44.60
C SER A 555 -61.16 122.11 -44.81
N VAL A 556 -60.25 123.01 -45.20
CA VAL A 556 -58.86 122.65 -45.58
C VAL A 556 -58.02 122.17 -44.39
N SER A 557 -58.38 122.62 -43.17
CA SER A 557 -57.69 122.23 -41.94
C SER A 557 -57.90 120.75 -41.58
N THR A 558 -59.08 120.19 -41.80
CA THR A 558 -59.43 118.84 -41.33
C THR A 558 -58.80 117.75 -42.18
N GLU A 559 -58.75 117.91 -43.50
CA GLU A 559 -58.10 116.97 -44.41
C GLU A 559 -56.60 116.82 -44.07
N THR A 560 -55.94 117.95 -43.80
CA THR A 560 -54.51 118.02 -43.46
C THR A 560 -54.12 117.15 -42.26
N ASP A 561 -54.98 117.04 -41.24
CA ASP A 561 -54.69 116.23 -40.05
C ASP A 561 -55.03 114.74 -40.24
N THR A 562 -56.03 114.40 -41.05
CA THR A 562 -56.31 112.98 -41.38
C THR A 562 -55.14 112.31 -42.11
N LEU A 563 -54.49 113.01 -43.04
CA LEU A 563 -53.32 112.51 -43.78
C LEU A 563 -52.11 112.27 -42.86
N LYS A 564 -51.87 113.15 -41.87
CA LYS A 564 -50.83 112.95 -40.84
C LYS A 564 -51.10 111.69 -40.02
N GLN A 565 -52.36 111.47 -39.62
CA GLN A 565 -52.73 110.31 -38.82
C GLN A 565 -52.60 109.00 -39.61
N GLN A 566 -52.98 109.00 -40.90
CA GLN A 566 -52.76 107.86 -41.79
C GLN A 566 -51.26 107.52 -41.91
N MET A 567 -50.40 108.52 -42.17
CA MET A 567 -48.94 108.33 -42.22
C MET A 567 -48.36 107.75 -40.92
N ALA A 568 -48.83 108.22 -39.76
CA ALA A 568 -48.42 107.66 -38.47
C ALA A 568 -48.82 106.19 -38.28
N THR A 569 -49.99 105.77 -38.81
CA THR A 569 -50.40 104.35 -38.76
C THR A 569 -49.64 103.48 -39.76
N LEU A 570 -49.34 103.98 -40.95
CA LEU A 570 -48.55 103.26 -41.95
C LEU A 570 -47.12 103.03 -41.47
N LYS A 571 -46.49 104.03 -40.85
CA LYS A 571 -45.16 103.87 -40.25
C LYS A 571 -45.13 102.75 -39.21
N ARG A 572 -46.06 102.72 -38.25
CA ARG A 572 -46.13 101.65 -37.24
C ARG A 572 -46.32 100.25 -37.85
N LYS A 573 -47.11 100.14 -38.94
CA LYS A 573 -47.27 98.86 -39.65
C LYS A 573 -45.96 98.42 -40.31
N ASN A 574 -45.22 99.35 -40.93
CA ASN A 574 -43.91 99.07 -41.50
C ASN A 574 -42.88 98.65 -40.44
N ASP A 575 -42.83 99.39 -39.32
CA ASP A 575 -41.91 99.11 -38.22
C ASP A 575 -42.17 97.70 -37.63
N ASN A 576 -43.45 97.35 -37.38
CA ASN A 576 -43.86 96.01 -36.92
C ASN A 576 -43.51 94.90 -37.94
N ALA A 577 -43.73 95.14 -39.23
CA ALA A 577 -43.37 94.18 -40.27
C ALA A 577 -41.86 93.96 -40.36
N SER A 578 -41.06 95.01 -40.13
CA SER A 578 -39.60 94.92 -40.08
C SER A 578 -39.11 94.10 -38.87
N THR A 579 -39.74 94.23 -37.71
CA THR A 579 -39.38 93.41 -36.53
C THR A 579 -39.76 91.94 -36.70
N GLU A 580 -40.91 91.66 -37.32
CA GLU A 580 -41.35 90.29 -37.58
C GLU A 580 -40.49 89.59 -38.64
N ASN A 581 -40.09 90.31 -39.70
CA ASN A 581 -39.14 89.79 -40.69
C ASN A 581 -37.77 89.48 -40.06
N GLY A 582 -37.34 90.29 -39.07
CA GLY A 582 -36.15 90.00 -38.26
C GLY A 582 -36.29 88.72 -37.42
N ARG A 583 -37.43 88.54 -36.74
CA ARG A 583 -37.73 87.31 -35.97
C ARG A 583 -37.69 86.06 -36.86
N LEU A 584 -38.40 86.09 -37.98
CA LEU A 584 -38.46 84.98 -38.94
C LEU A 584 -37.08 84.67 -39.56
N SER A 585 -36.24 85.69 -39.81
CA SER A 585 -34.87 85.49 -40.30
C SER A 585 -33.97 84.82 -39.26
N ASN A 586 -34.16 85.10 -37.97
CA ASN A 586 -33.42 84.42 -36.89
C ASN A 586 -33.89 82.97 -36.76
N GLU A 587 -35.20 82.72 -36.69
CA GLU A 587 -35.76 81.37 -36.57
C GLU A 587 -35.40 80.47 -37.77
N LEU A 588 -35.31 81.03 -38.98
CA LEU A 588 -34.78 80.32 -40.15
C LEU A 588 -33.29 80.00 -40.01
N THR A 589 -32.50 80.87 -39.38
CA THR A 589 -31.06 80.66 -39.14
C THR A 589 -30.84 79.58 -38.08
N ASP A 590 -31.62 79.60 -37.00
CA ASP A 590 -31.56 78.59 -35.93
C ASP A 590 -32.00 77.21 -36.45
N ALA A 591 -33.10 77.13 -37.21
CA ALA A 591 -33.56 75.89 -37.85
C ALA A 591 -32.55 75.35 -38.87
N LEU A 592 -31.80 76.22 -39.57
CA LEU A 592 -30.70 75.79 -40.43
C LEU A 592 -29.51 75.24 -39.62
N ALA A 593 -29.19 75.84 -38.47
CA ALA A 593 -28.16 75.33 -37.57
C ALA A 593 -28.54 73.93 -37.02
N GLU A 594 -29.76 73.75 -36.51
CA GLU A 594 -30.28 72.46 -36.07
C GLU A 594 -30.27 71.41 -37.20
N LEU A 595 -30.64 71.80 -38.43
CA LEU A 595 -30.58 70.92 -39.60
C LEU A 595 -29.14 70.49 -39.94
N THR A 596 -28.13 71.31 -39.69
CA THR A 596 -26.72 70.89 -39.86
C THR A 596 -26.24 69.98 -38.74
N LEU A 597 -26.66 70.24 -37.49
CA LEU A 597 -26.29 69.42 -36.32
C LEU A 597 -26.89 68.02 -36.40
N THR A 598 -28.18 67.92 -36.71
CA THR A 598 -28.90 66.63 -36.87
C THR A 598 -28.35 65.82 -38.05
N LYS A 599 -28.03 66.46 -39.19
CA LYS A 599 -27.33 65.79 -40.31
C LYS A 599 -25.96 65.25 -39.92
N ARG A 600 -25.23 65.93 -39.04
CA ARG A 600 -23.96 65.42 -38.50
C ARG A 600 -24.20 64.22 -37.57
N GLN A 601 -25.10 64.33 -36.61
CA GLN A 601 -25.43 63.24 -35.68
C GLN A 601 -25.92 61.97 -36.42
N LEU A 602 -26.69 62.14 -37.50
CA LEU A 602 -27.10 61.05 -38.38
C LEU A 602 -25.90 60.40 -39.10
N LYS A 603 -24.94 61.20 -39.59
CA LYS A 603 -23.71 60.67 -40.22
C LYS A 603 -22.79 59.96 -39.23
N ASP A 604 -22.68 60.47 -38.00
CA ASP A 604 -21.81 59.92 -36.97
C ASP A 604 -22.39 58.58 -36.44
N SER A 605 -23.72 58.49 -36.23
CA SER A 605 -24.41 57.23 -35.90
C SER A 605 -24.44 56.21 -37.07
N GLN A 606 -24.54 56.65 -38.33
CA GLN A 606 -24.37 55.77 -39.49
C GLN A 606 -22.97 55.12 -39.53
N GLN A 607 -21.91 55.87 -39.20
CA GLN A 607 -20.56 55.30 -39.10
C GLN A 607 -20.43 54.30 -37.95
N GLU A 608 -21.10 54.56 -36.83
CA GLU A 608 -21.13 53.63 -35.69
C GLU A 608 -21.82 52.31 -36.06
N VAL A 609 -22.95 52.36 -36.76
CA VAL A 609 -23.63 51.17 -37.31
C VAL A 609 -22.72 50.37 -38.24
N GLU A 610 -21.96 51.01 -39.13
CA GLU A 610 -21.01 50.29 -40.01
C GLU A 610 -19.78 49.72 -39.26
N ARG A 611 -19.33 50.36 -38.16
CA ARG A 611 -18.31 49.77 -37.27
C ARG A 611 -18.85 48.51 -36.58
N MET A 612 -20.05 48.58 -36.01
CA MET A 612 -20.71 47.45 -35.33
C MET A 612 -20.99 46.29 -36.31
N LYS A 613 -21.41 46.58 -37.56
CA LYS A 613 -21.52 45.57 -38.63
C LYS A 613 -20.18 44.95 -39.04
N THR A 614 -19.07 45.63 -38.82
CA THR A 614 -17.73 45.11 -39.13
C THR A 614 -17.24 44.20 -38.02
N GLN A 615 -17.35 44.65 -36.76
CA GLN A 615 -17.08 43.82 -35.57
C GLN A 615 -17.96 42.56 -35.52
N LEU A 616 -19.24 42.65 -35.90
CA LEU A 616 -20.12 41.48 -35.98
C LEU A 616 -19.63 40.45 -37.02
N ARG A 617 -19.11 40.90 -38.17
CA ARG A 617 -18.54 40.00 -39.19
C ARG A 617 -17.23 39.37 -38.72
N GLU A 618 -16.40 40.12 -38.00
CA GLU A 618 -15.19 39.61 -37.35
C GLU A 618 -15.54 38.54 -36.31
N TYR A 619 -16.49 38.81 -35.40
CA TYR A 619 -16.94 37.82 -34.41
C TYR A 619 -17.55 36.56 -35.03
N VAL A 620 -18.33 36.67 -36.12
CA VAL A 620 -18.84 35.50 -36.84
C VAL A 620 -17.70 34.67 -37.45
N GLN A 621 -16.64 35.31 -37.98
CA GLN A 621 -15.48 34.58 -38.50
C GLN A 621 -14.65 33.92 -37.40
N GLU A 622 -14.43 34.57 -36.25
CA GLU A 622 -13.73 33.91 -35.13
C GLU A 622 -14.55 32.77 -34.54
N MET A 623 -15.88 32.90 -34.49
CA MET A 623 -16.79 31.82 -34.08
C MET A 623 -16.68 30.62 -35.02
N GLN A 624 -16.70 30.84 -36.34
CA GLN A 624 -16.53 29.77 -37.34
C GLN A 624 -15.17 29.07 -37.21
N ARG A 625 -14.07 29.82 -37.00
CA ARG A 625 -12.74 29.21 -36.77
C ARG A 625 -12.68 28.42 -35.45
N ALA A 626 -13.40 28.86 -34.42
CA ALA A 626 -13.51 28.13 -33.16
C ALA A 626 -14.33 26.83 -33.33
N GLU A 627 -15.42 26.86 -34.11
CA GLU A 627 -16.22 25.69 -34.49
C GLU A 627 -15.38 24.69 -35.31
N GLU A 628 -14.65 25.13 -36.33
CA GLU A 628 -13.72 24.31 -37.12
C GLU A 628 -12.63 23.65 -36.24
N LEU A 629 -12.03 24.42 -35.32
CA LEU A 629 -11.01 23.92 -34.40
C LEU A 629 -11.60 22.92 -33.39
N LEU A 630 -12.83 23.13 -32.91
CA LEU A 630 -13.52 22.18 -32.03
C LEU A 630 -13.83 20.88 -32.76
N LEU A 631 -14.34 20.94 -33.99
CA LEU A 631 -14.62 19.75 -34.81
C LEU A 631 -13.37 18.90 -35.06
N GLU A 632 -12.22 19.51 -35.38
CA GLU A 632 -10.97 18.76 -35.54
C GLU A 632 -10.48 18.18 -34.20
N LYS A 633 -10.73 18.84 -33.07
CA LYS A 633 -10.40 18.30 -31.74
C LYS A 633 -11.34 17.16 -31.31
N GLU A 634 -12.61 17.20 -31.72
CA GLU A 634 -13.52 16.08 -31.56
C GLU A 634 -13.08 14.88 -32.42
N ARG A 635 -12.68 15.12 -33.68
CA ARG A 635 -12.14 14.10 -34.58
C ARG A 635 -10.82 13.47 -34.08
N GLU A 636 -9.91 14.28 -33.52
CA GLU A 636 -8.71 13.79 -32.83
C GLU A 636 -9.07 12.90 -31.64
N ARG A 637 -10.04 13.33 -30.81
CA ARG A 637 -10.53 12.57 -29.65
C ARG A 637 -11.14 11.23 -30.07
N GLU A 638 -11.92 11.21 -31.15
CA GLU A 638 -12.51 9.99 -31.70
C GLU A 638 -11.45 9.02 -32.22
N SER A 639 -10.46 9.49 -32.99
CA SER A 639 -9.35 8.63 -33.44
C SER A 639 -8.51 8.09 -32.26
N MET A 640 -8.35 8.86 -31.19
CA MET A 640 -7.70 8.36 -29.97
C MET A 640 -8.56 7.31 -29.23
N LEU A 641 -9.88 7.49 -29.15
CA LEU A 641 -10.79 6.50 -28.57
C LEU A 641 -10.85 5.22 -29.40
N GLU A 642 -10.79 5.31 -30.73
CA GLU A 642 -10.69 4.17 -31.64
C GLU A 642 -9.38 3.39 -31.44
N ARG A 643 -8.24 4.09 -31.32
CA ARG A 643 -6.96 3.47 -30.95
C ARG A 643 -7.05 2.76 -29.61
N PHE A 644 -7.62 3.39 -28.58
CA PHE A 644 -7.80 2.75 -27.28
C PHE A 644 -8.68 1.48 -27.36
N LYS A 645 -9.77 1.49 -28.13
CA LYS A 645 -10.58 0.28 -28.39
C LYS A 645 -9.73 -0.82 -29.02
N SER A 646 -9.04 -0.54 -30.13
CA SER A 646 -8.19 -1.54 -30.80
C SER A 646 -7.06 -2.09 -29.92
N LEU A 647 -6.52 -1.26 -29.00
CA LEU A 647 -5.52 -1.68 -28.03
C LEU A 647 -6.13 -2.57 -26.94
N SER A 648 -7.33 -2.24 -26.43
CA SER A 648 -8.08 -3.08 -25.48
C SER A 648 -8.52 -4.40 -26.11
N GLU A 649 -8.93 -4.41 -27.37
CA GLU A 649 -9.21 -5.63 -28.14
C GLU A 649 -7.95 -6.49 -28.28
N GLY A 650 -6.81 -5.88 -28.60
CA GLY A 650 -5.51 -6.56 -28.62
C GLY A 650 -5.08 -7.13 -27.26
N VAL A 651 -5.33 -6.40 -26.16
CA VAL A 651 -5.11 -6.90 -24.79
C VAL A 651 -6.02 -8.08 -24.49
N ASN A 652 -7.32 -8.01 -24.79
CA ASN A 652 -8.26 -9.12 -24.57
C ASN A 652 -7.86 -10.38 -25.37
N VAL A 653 -7.34 -10.22 -26.60
CA VAL A 653 -6.83 -11.33 -27.43
C VAL A 653 -5.56 -11.93 -26.83
N LEU A 654 -4.64 -11.11 -26.30
CA LEU A 654 -3.43 -11.60 -25.61
C LEU A 654 -3.76 -12.26 -24.27
N GLU A 655 -4.70 -11.72 -23.49
CA GLU A 655 -5.17 -12.31 -22.24
C GLU A 655 -5.84 -13.66 -22.48
N THR A 656 -6.75 -13.77 -23.46
CA THR A 656 -7.38 -15.05 -23.81
C THR A 656 -6.38 -16.06 -24.37
N SER A 657 -5.44 -15.63 -25.21
CA SER A 657 -4.34 -16.48 -25.69
C SER A 657 -3.40 -16.93 -24.56
N ASN A 658 -3.21 -16.12 -23.52
CA ASN A 658 -2.42 -16.52 -22.35
C ASN A 658 -3.19 -17.53 -21.48
N HIS A 659 -4.50 -17.34 -21.27
CA HIS A 659 -5.33 -18.32 -20.57
C HIS A 659 -5.37 -19.69 -21.29
N THR A 660 -5.36 -19.73 -22.63
CA THR A 660 -5.26 -21.01 -23.36
C THR A 660 -3.88 -21.64 -23.22
N LEU A 661 -2.79 -20.87 -23.27
CA LEU A 661 -1.44 -21.39 -23.04
C LEU A 661 -1.22 -21.84 -21.58
N GLU A 662 -1.84 -21.18 -20.61
CA GLU A 662 -1.87 -21.62 -19.21
C GLU A 662 -2.67 -22.93 -19.04
N ALA A 663 -3.78 -23.09 -19.76
CA ALA A 663 -4.51 -24.35 -19.81
C ALA A 663 -3.67 -25.48 -20.44
N GLU A 664 -3.11 -25.27 -21.64
CA GLU A 664 -2.26 -26.23 -22.35
C GLU A 664 -1.02 -26.62 -21.52
N THR A 665 -0.36 -25.66 -20.88
CA THR A 665 0.79 -25.97 -19.99
C THR A 665 0.38 -26.65 -18.68
N SER A 666 -0.85 -26.45 -18.20
CA SER A 666 -1.39 -27.23 -17.08
C SER A 666 -1.71 -28.68 -17.48
N GLU A 667 -2.17 -28.90 -18.72
CA GLU A 667 -2.47 -30.22 -19.26
C GLU A 667 -1.17 -30.99 -19.58
N ALA A 668 -0.19 -30.34 -20.21
CA ALA A 668 1.14 -30.91 -20.45
C ALA A 668 1.83 -31.30 -19.13
N ARG A 669 1.66 -30.55 -18.04
CA ARG A 669 2.17 -30.93 -16.71
C ARG A 669 1.48 -32.17 -16.13
N LYS A 670 0.17 -32.33 -16.33
CA LYS A 670 -0.55 -33.55 -15.91
C LYS A 670 -0.08 -34.76 -16.70
N LEU A 671 0.06 -34.62 -18.02
CA LEU A 671 0.55 -35.69 -18.90
C LEU A 671 2.00 -36.07 -18.57
N LEU A 672 2.83 -35.10 -18.16
CA LEU A 672 4.18 -35.37 -17.63
C LEU A 672 4.10 -36.16 -16.31
N GLN A 673 3.30 -35.70 -15.34
CA GLN A 673 3.15 -36.39 -14.05
C GLN A 673 2.61 -37.82 -14.23
N GLU A 674 1.61 -38.04 -15.09
CA GLU A 674 1.12 -39.37 -15.43
C GLU A 674 2.21 -40.26 -16.07
N ALA A 675 3.14 -39.68 -16.83
CA ALA A 675 4.27 -40.41 -17.40
C ALA A 675 5.35 -40.72 -16.34
N GLU A 676 5.62 -39.79 -15.43
CA GLU A 676 6.53 -39.98 -14.29
C GLU A 676 6.00 -41.07 -13.33
N GLU A 677 4.70 -41.07 -13.01
CA GLU A 677 4.03 -42.12 -12.21
C GLU A 677 4.05 -43.50 -12.92
N ARG A 678 3.89 -43.54 -14.25
CA ARG A 678 4.05 -44.76 -15.05
C ARG A 678 5.50 -45.25 -15.09
N ILE A 679 6.48 -44.35 -15.12
CA ILE A 679 7.90 -44.72 -15.05
C ILE A 679 8.21 -45.28 -13.66
N ALA A 680 7.81 -44.61 -12.59
CA ALA A 680 8.04 -45.08 -11.22
C ALA A 680 7.45 -46.48 -10.97
N THR A 681 6.22 -46.74 -11.41
CA THR A 681 5.60 -48.08 -11.28
C THR A 681 6.27 -49.16 -12.15
N LEU A 682 6.87 -48.79 -13.29
CA LEU A 682 7.70 -49.70 -14.09
C LEU A 682 9.08 -49.92 -13.46
N GLU A 683 9.66 -48.92 -12.82
CA GLU A 683 10.91 -49.04 -12.05
C GLU A 683 10.71 -49.93 -10.81
N GLU A 684 9.63 -49.75 -10.05
CA GLU A 684 9.25 -50.65 -8.94
C GLU A 684 9.10 -52.09 -9.43
N LEU A 685 8.31 -52.33 -10.48
CA LEU A 685 8.14 -53.67 -11.06
C LEU A 685 9.46 -54.25 -11.59
N THR A 686 10.37 -53.43 -12.12
CA THR A 686 11.69 -53.88 -12.59
C THR A 686 12.59 -54.25 -11.41
N ASN A 687 12.57 -53.48 -10.32
CA ASN A 687 13.30 -53.80 -9.08
C ASN A 687 12.77 -55.11 -8.44
N GLU A 688 11.45 -55.32 -8.41
CA GLU A 688 10.86 -56.60 -7.98
C GLU A 688 11.36 -57.75 -8.86
N ARG A 689 11.36 -57.58 -10.19
CA ARG A 689 11.80 -58.62 -11.13
C ARG A 689 13.30 -58.91 -10.99
N GLU A 690 14.14 -57.91 -10.80
CA GLU A 690 15.55 -58.11 -10.48
C GLU A 690 15.73 -58.86 -9.15
N GLN A 691 14.97 -58.53 -8.10
CA GLN A 691 15.07 -59.25 -6.83
C GLN A 691 14.66 -60.72 -6.99
N ASN A 692 13.54 -61.00 -7.69
CA ASN A 692 13.13 -62.37 -8.01
C ASN A 692 14.22 -63.12 -8.82
N ILE A 693 14.89 -62.44 -9.77
CA ILE A 693 16.02 -63.02 -10.51
C ILE A 693 17.18 -63.34 -9.57
N ARG A 694 17.60 -62.43 -8.69
CA ARG A 694 18.67 -62.66 -7.71
C ARG A 694 18.35 -63.81 -6.75
N GLU A 695 17.08 -63.96 -6.36
CA GLU A 695 16.61 -65.08 -5.54
C GLU A 695 16.66 -66.41 -6.31
N CYS A 696 16.25 -66.43 -7.59
CA CYS A 696 16.43 -67.59 -8.46
C CYS A 696 17.90 -67.93 -8.73
N GLU A 697 18.76 -66.92 -8.94
CA GLU A 697 20.22 -67.10 -9.08
C GLU A 697 20.82 -67.69 -7.80
N HIS A 698 20.39 -67.24 -6.62
CA HIS A 698 20.83 -67.81 -5.35
C HIS A 698 20.45 -69.30 -5.23
N GLN A 699 19.20 -69.65 -5.54
CA GLN A 699 18.71 -71.04 -5.54
C GLN A 699 19.47 -71.91 -6.57
N ILE A 700 19.75 -71.38 -7.76
CA ILE A 700 20.54 -72.08 -8.79
C ILE A 700 21.97 -72.33 -8.29
N ASN A 701 22.59 -71.37 -7.60
CA ASN A 701 23.93 -71.55 -7.04
C ASN A 701 23.94 -72.58 -5.89
N GLU A 702 22.92 -72.59 -5.02
CA GLU A 702 22.78 -73.59 -3.94
C GLU A 702 22.56 -74.99 -4.52
N LEU A 703 21.65 -75.15 -5.48
CA LEU A 703 21.42 -76.43 -6.18
C LEU A 703 22.66 -76.89 -6.97
N SER A 704 23.42 -75.96 -7.56
CA SER A 704 24.68 -76.30 -8.24
C SER A 704 25.75 -76.76 -7.25
N ALA A 705 25.77 -76.20 -6.04
CA ALA A 705 26.68 -76.62 -4.98
C ALA A 705 26.29 -77.99 -4.38
N SER A 706 25.00 -78.27 -4.20
CA SER A 706 24.53 -79.60 -3.77
C SER A 706 24.79 -80.67 -4.84
N LEU A 707 24.55 -80.34 -6.11
CA LEU A 707 24.89 -81.21 -7.25
C LEU A 707 26.39 -81.52 -7.30
N ALA A 708 27.26 -80.51 -7.18
CA ALA A 708 28.71 -80.73 -7.16
C ALA A 708 29.17 -81.57 -5.94
N ALA A 709 28.49 -81.45 -4.79
CA ALA A 709 28.74 -82.30 -3.63
C ALA A 709 28.32 -83.77 -3.89
N ALA A 710 27.14 -83.99 -4.48
CA ALA A 710 26.64 -85.32 -4.84
C ALA A 710 27.47 -85.96 -5.97
N GLU A 711 27.95 -85.19 -6.95
CA GLU A 711 28.88 -85.65 -7.98
C GLU A 711 30.23 -86.09 -7.38
N SER A 712 30.72 -85.37 -6.38
CA SER A 712 31.93 -85.72 -5.61
C SER A 712 31.73 -86.98 -4.78
N GLU A 713 30.59 -87.14 -4.10
CA GLU A 713 30.21 -88.37 -3.40
C GLU A 713 30.12 -89.56 -4.36
N LEU A 714 29.49 -89.38 -5.54
CA LEU A 714 29.42 -90.40 -6.58
C LEU A 714 30.79 -90.80 -7.15
N GLU A 715 31.73 -89.87 -7.34
CA GLU A 715 33.08 -90.23 -7.81
C GLU A 715 33.90 -90.92 -6.70
N ALA A 716 33.77 -90.51 -5.44
CA ALA A 716 34.35 -91.24 -4.31
C ALA A 716 33.83 -92.68 -4.24
N LEU A 717 32.52 -92.88 -4.42
CA LEU A 717 31.90 -94.21 -4.51
C LEU A 717 32.33 -94.99 -5.77
N ARG A 718 32.65 -94.33 -6.88
CA ARG A 718 33.25 -94.99 -8.05
C ARG A 718 34.69 -95.43 -7.79
N GLU A 719 35.50 -94.64 -7.10
CA GLU A 719 36.85 -95.06 -6.67
C GLU A 719 36.80 -96.21 -5.65
N GLU A 720 35.86 -96.19 -4.70
CA GLU A 720 35.61 -97.32 -3.80
C GLU A 720 35.22 -98.59 -4.57
N ASN A 721 34.32 -98.49 -5.56
CA ASN A 721 33.95 -99.62 -6.42
C ASN A 721 35.13 -100.11 -7.30
N LYS A 722 36.00 -99.21 -7.79
CA LYS A 722 37.24 -99.58 -8.50
C LYS A 722 38.19 -100.36 -7.58
N ALA A 723 38.35 -99.93 -6.32
CA ALA A 723 39.16 -100.63 -5.32
C ALA A 723 38.59 -102.03 -4.98
N LEU A 724 37.29 -102.11 -4.68
CA LEU A 724 36.62 -103.38 -4.41
C LEU A 724 36.66 -104.34 -5.60
N ALA A 725 36.63 -103.83 -6.85
CA ALA A 725 36.80 -104.65 -8.04
C ALA A 725 38.24 -105.20 -8.19
N LEU A 726 39.26 -104.44 -7.78
CA LEU A 726 40.65 -104.91 -7.75
C LEU A 726 40.86 -105.97 -6.66
N ASP A 727 40.30 -105.78 -5.46
CA ASP A 727 40.32 -106.78 -4.39
C ASP A 727 39.56 -108.06 -4.78
N LEU A 728 38.44 -107.93 -5.48
CA LEU A 728 37.70 -109.05 -6.04
C LEU A 728 38.52 -109.81 -7.10
N GLU A 729 39.30 -109.13 -7.95
CA GLU A 729 40.18 -109.81 -8.91
C GLU A 729 41.38 -110.47 -8.20
N ALA A 730 41.95 -109.84 -7.18
CA ALA A 730 43.01 -110.42 -6.35
C ALA A 730 42.55 -111.68 -5.60
N THR A 731 41.29 -111.72 -5.13
CA THR A 731 40.71 -112.94 -4.52
C THR A 731 40.42 -114.02 -5.56
N LYS A 732 39.95 -113.68 -6.78
CA LYS A 732 39.87 -114.66 -7.89
C LYS A 732 41.24 -115.24 -8.25
N GLU A 733 42.27 -114.41 -8.34
CA GLU A 733 43.65 -114.87 -8.55
C GLU A 733 44.10 -115.83 -7.44
N LEU A 734 43.74 -115.56 -6.18
CA LEU A 734 44.05 -116.43 -5.05
C LEU A 734 43.31 -117.77 -5.15
N CYS A 735 42.02 -117.77 -5.51
CA CYS A 735 41.26 -118.99 -5.80
C CYS A 735 41.91 -119.79 -6.94
N GLY A 736 42.27 -119.15 -8.06
CA GLY A 736 42.96 -119.82 -9.16
C GLY A 736 44.33 -120.40 -8.77
N LYS A 737 45.06 -119.75 -7.86
CA LYS A 737 46.32 -120.27 -7.28
C LYS A 737 46.07 -121.47 -6.36
N LEU A 738 44.95 -121.50 -5.62
CA LEU A 738 44.55 -122.62 -4.77
C LEU A 738 44.06 -123.83 -5.59
N ASP A 739 43.26 -123.63 -6.65
CA ASP A 739 42.91 -124.70 -7.58
C ASP A 739 44.15 -125.27 -8.30
N LEU A 740 45.09 -124.41 -8.72
CA LEU A 740 46.40 -124.86 -9.25
C LEU A 740 47.29 -125.59 -8.23
N GLN A 741 47.03 -125.46 -6.91
CA GLN A 741 47.67 -126.29 -5.88
C GLN A 741 46.92 -127.61 -5.69
N LYS A 742 45.59 -127.57 -5.65
CA LYS A 742 44.71 -128.74 -5.59
C LYS A 742 44.98 -129.71 -6.75
N ASP A 743 45.07 -129.22 -7.98
CA ASP A 743 45.33 -130.04 -9.17
C ASP A 743 46.74 -130.67 -9.16
N LYS A 744 47.73 -130.02 -8.52
CA LYS A 744 49.06 -130.62 -8.30
C LYS A 744 49.02 -131.74 -7.26
N LEU A 745 48.35 -131.51 -6.13
CA LEU A 745 48.13 -132.54 -5.11
C LEU A 745 47.30 -133.72 -5.65
N GLN A 746 46.37 -133.45 -6.57
CA GLN A 746 45.61 -134.45 -7.31
C GLN A 746 46.55 -135.29 -8.20
N ALA A 747 47.45 -134.66 -8.95
CA ALA A 747 48.45 -135.35 -9.79
C ALA A 747 49.47 -136.16 -8.97
N GLU A 748 49.94 -135.64 -7.82
CA GLU A 748 50.80 -136.37 -6.88
C GLU A 748 50.07 -137.60 -6.28
N LEU A 749 48.77 -137.48 -5.99
CA LEU A 749 47.93 -138.59 -5.55
C LEU A 749 47.71 -139.64 -6.64
N GLU A 750 47.58 -139.23 -7.90
CA GLU A 750 47.53 -140.11 -9.07
C GLU A 750 48.86 -140.81 -9.32
N GLU A 751 50.01 -140.13 -9.19
CA GLU A 751 51.33 -140.75 -9.25
C GLU A 751 51.50 -141.80 -8.13
N HIS A 752 51.12 -141.47 -6.89
CA HIS A 752 51.07 -142.44 -5.80
C HIS A 752 50.05 -143.57 -6.04
N SER A 753 49.00 -143.36 -6.84
CA SER A 753 48.09 -144.43 -7.29
C SER A 753 48.78 -145.37 -8.28
N ASN A 754 49.45 -144.80 -9.30
CA ASN A 754 50.19 -145.53 -10.32
C ASN A 754 51.34 -146.37 -9.72
N ILE A 755 52.06 -145.82 -8.73
CA ILE A 755 53.11 -146.54 -7.97
C ILE A 755 52.52 -147.74 -7.21
N ARG A 756 51.37 -147.56 -6.53
CA ARG A 756 50.65 -148.67 -5.86
C ARG A 756 50.21 -149.74 -6.86
N GLU A 757 49.79 -149.34 -8.05
CA GLU A 757 49.39 -150.26 -9.11
C GLU A 757 50.59 -150.98 -9.77
N GLN A 758 51.76 -150.34 -9.87
CA GLN A 758 53.02 -151.01 -10.25
C GLN A 758 53.42 -152.09 -9.23
N LEU A 759 53.43 -151.76 -7.94
CA LEU A 759 53.69 -152.73 -6.86
C LEU A 759 52.68 -153.91 -6.88
N ALA A 760 51.41 -153.64 -7.24
CA ALA A 760 50.40 -154.69 -7.43
C ALA A 760 50.71 -155.59 -8.65
N ARG A 761 51.24 -155.02 -9.75
CA ARG A 761 51.68 -155.78 -10.93
C ARG A 761 52.89 -156.66 -10.63
N GLU A 762 53.87 -156.16 -9.87
CA GLU A 762 55.07 -156.91 -9.45
C GLU A 762 54.73 -158.08 -8.51
N LYS A 763 53.85 -157.84 -7.54
CA LYS A 763 53.22 -158.91 -6.72
C LYS A 763 52.53 -159.94 -7.62
N GLY A 764 51.80 -159.48 -8.64
CA GLY A 764 51.15 -160.33 -9.63
C GLY A 764 52.11 -161.16 -10.50
N THR A 765 53.34 -160.71 -10.76
CA THR A 765 54.37 -161.52 -11.45
C THR A 765 54.93 -162.61 -10.54
N LEU A 766 55.30 -162.27 -9.30
CA LEU A 766 55.85 -163.24 -8.34
C LEU A 766 54.85 -164.37 -7.99
N GLN A 767 53.54 -164.08 -8.01
CA GLN A 767 52.50 -165.11 -7.82
C GLN A 767 52.30 -166.06 -9.03
N ARG A 768 52.78 -165.70 -10.24
CA ARG A 768 52.68 -166.57 -11.44
C ARG A 768 53.80 -167.60 -11.53
N GLU A 769 55.00 -167.29 -11.02
CA GLU A 769 56.11 -168.25 -10.97
C GLU A 769 55.83 -169.39 -9.98
N LEU A 770 55.06 -169.12 -8.92
CA LEU A 770 54.73 -170.09 -7.87
C LEU A 770 53.65 -171.12 -8.28
N THR A 771 52.97 -170.96 -9.43
CA THR A 771 51.69 -171.64 -9.71
C THR A 771 51.66 -172.56 -10.94
N LEU A 772 52.82 -172.90 -11.55
CA LEU A 772 52.83 -173.64 -12.84
C LEU A 772 53.18 -175.16 -12.79
N THR A 773 53.91 -175.70 -11.80
CA THR A 773 54.28 -177.14 -11.80
C THR A 773 54.37 -177.83 -10.42
N ARG A 774 53.20 -178.25 -9.89
CA ARG A 774 52.88 -179.56 -9.25
C ARG A 774 51.45 -179.44 -8.69
N THR A 775 50.48 -180.34 -8.89
CA THR A 775 50.47 -181.79 -9.22
C THR A 775 51.24 -182.65 -8.22
N GLY A 776 50.67 -182.77 -7.01
CA GLY A 776 51.14 -183.64 -5.93
C GLY A 776 50.10 -183.70 -4.81
N ASP A 777 49.22 -184.70 -4.88
CA ASP A 777 48.30 -185.16 -3.83
C ASP A 777 47.23 -184.19 -3.29
N ARG A 778 46.41 -184.71 -2.36
CA ARG A 778 45.03 -184.26 -2.09
C ARG A 778 44.60 -184.63 -0.66
N ALA A 779 43.73 -183.80 -0.06
CA ALA A 779 43.36 -183.78 1.36
C ALA A 779 44.48 -183.22 2.29
N ALA A 780 44.19 -182.65 3.46
CA ALA A 780 42.92 -182.53 4.19
C ALA A 780 42.79 -181.21 4.98
N VAL A 781 41.55 -180.91 5.41
CA VAL A 781 41.11 -180.32 6.70
C VAL A 781 42.07 -179.41 7.50
N ASP A 782 41.59 -178.17 7.70
CA ASP A 782 41.74 -177.23 8.84
C ASP A 782 43.10 -177.03 9.53
N GLY A 783 43.67 -175.82 9.33
CA GLY A 783 44.65 -175.19 10.20
C GLY A 783 44.07 -173.91 10.80
N LEU A 784 43.82 -173.92 12.11
CA LEU A 784 43.19 -172.83 12.87
C LEU A 784 44.16 -171.68 13.21
N GLN A 785 43.59 -170.48 13.38
CA GLN A 785 44.17 -169.35 14.13
C GLN A 785 45.44 -168.74 13.48
N GLU A 786 45.92 -167.53 13.79
CA GLU A 786 45.83 -166.70 14.99
C GLU A 786 45.60 -165.19 14.68
N LEU A 787 44.77 -164.53 15.52
CA LEU A 787 45.08 -163.31 16.32
C LEU A 787 45.56 -162.01 15.62
N LEU A 788 45.38 -160.79 16.15
CA LEU A 788 44.60 -160.31 17.31
C LEU A 788 44.12 -158.87 17.10
N THR A 789 43.05 -158.56 17.82
CA THR A 789 42.42 -157.26 18.12
C THR A 789 43.34 -156.04 18.31
N ALA A 790 42.79 -154.85 18.00
CA ALA A 790 42.83 -153.72 18.91
C ALA A 790 41.53 -152.91 18.87
N SER A 791 41.14 -152.34 20.03
CA SER A 791 40.14 -151.28 20.26
C SER A 791 38.69 -151.43 19.77
N ARG A 792 37.77 -151.47 20.76
CA ARG A 792 36.50 -150.71 20.70
C ARG A 792 36.76 -149.36 21.38
N ALA A 793 36.47 -148.22 20.74
CA ALA A 793 36.50 -146.92 21.41
C ALA A 793 35.60 -145.83 20.75
N ASP A 794 35.73 -145.64 19.43
CA ASP A 794 35.50 -144.29 18.86
C ASP A 794 34.03 -143.88 18.63
N LEU A 795 33.07 -144.80 18.75
CA LEU A 795 31.66 -144.52 18.42
C LEU A 795 30.85 -143.81 19.51
N GLU A 796 31.35 -143.73 20.75
CA GLU A 796 30.79 -142.84 21.78
C GLU A 796 31.38 -141.41 21.69
N GLN A 797 32.61 -141.29 21.17
CA GLN A 797 33.35 -140.02 21.10
C GLN A 797 32.70 -139.04 20.12
N HIS A 798 32.19 -139.51 18.98
CA HIS A 798 31.41 -138.69 18.04
C HIS A 798 30.06 -138.18 18.59
N ARG A 799 29.49 -138.83 19.62
CA ARG A 799 28.20 -138.40 20.21
C ARG A 799 28.36 -137.32 21.28
N LEU A 800 29.53 -137.23 21.91
CA LEU A 800 29.86 -136.15 22.84
C LEU A 800 30.33 -134.87 22.12
N ALA A 801 31.09 -135.00 21.04
CA ALA A 801 31.61 -133.84 20.29
C ALA A 801 30.51 -132.93 19.72
N LEU A 802 29.41 -133.51 19.19
CA LEU A 802 28.27 -132.73 18.68
C LEU A 802 27.57 -131.94 19.78
N ALA A 803 27.40 -132.54 20.96
CA ALA A 803 26.73 -131.92 22.11
C ALA A 803 27.55 -130.79 22.72
N GLN A 804 28.88 -130.91 22.73
CA GLN A 804 29.78 -129.88 23.28
C GLN A 804 29.79 -128.62 22.39
N GLN A 805 29.87 -128.77 21.07
CA GLN A 805 29.81 -127.63 20.15
C GLN A 805 28.44 -126.92 20.17
N GLN A 806 27.32 -127.66 20.29
CA GLN A 806 26.01 -127.05 20.47
C GLN A 806 25.93 -126.27 21.80
N GLN A 807 26.42 -126.83 22.91
CA GLN A 807 26.46 -126.14 24.20
C GLN A 807 27.34 -124.88 24.19
N GLU A 808 28.42 -124.84 23.40
CA GLU A 808 29.24 -123.63 23.24
C GLU A 808 28.50 -122.54 22.45
N THR A 809 27.75 -122.90 21.40
CA THR A 809 26.90 -121.92 20.68
C THR A 809 25.74 -121.38 21.53
N GLU A 810 25.19 -122.17 22.45
CA GLU A 810 24.17 -121.70 23.40
C GLU A 810 24.78 -120.77 24.47
N LYS A 811 25.96 -121.11 25.02
CA LYS A 811 26.67 -120.24 25.99
C LYS A 811 26.97 -118.86 25.40
N LEU A 812 27.53 -118.81 24.20
CA LEU A 812 27.86 -117.54 23.53
C LEU A 812 26.61 -116.71 23.20
N ARG A 813 25.46 -117.35 22.89
CA ARG A 813 24.18 -116.63 22.84
C ARG A 813 23.79 -116.06 24.20
N THR A 814 23.82 -116.84 25.27
CA THR A 814 23.47 -116.34 26.61
C THR A 814 24.38 -115.22 27.13
N GLU A 815 25.66 -115.16 26.74
CA GLU A 815 26.52 -114.02 27.06
C GLU A 815 26.17 -112.77 26.23
N VAL A 816 25.87 -112.92 24.93
CA VAL A 816 25.39 -111.80 24.09
C VAL A 816 24.06 -111.26 24.60
N ASP A 817 23.11 -112.11 24.98
CA ASP A 817 21.81 -111.70 25.50
C ASP A 817 21.92 -111.09 26.91
N ALA A 818 22.81 -111.60 27.77
CA ALA A 818 23.09 -110.98 29.07
C ALA A 818 23.76 -109.61 28.96
N LEU A 819 24.61 -109.38 27.94
CA LEU A 819 25.20 -108.07 27.66
C LEU A 819 24.18 -107.10 27.04
N ARG A 820 23.28 -107.59 26.16
CA ARG A 820 22.15 -106.82 25.63
C ARG A 820 21.20 -106.37 26.73
N SER A 821 20.83 -107.27 27.65
CA SER A 821 19.99 -106.93 28.81
C SER A 821 20.62 -105.84 29.67
N ARG A 822 21.94 -105.88 29.91
CA ARG A 822 22.64 -104.85 30.69
C ARG A 822 22.75 -103.50 29.97
N MET A 823 22.88 -103.51 28.63
CA MET A 823 22.82 -102.28 27.84
C MET A 823 21.43 -101.64 27.90
N ALA A 824 20.37 -102.46 27.79
CA ALA A 824 19.00 -102.00 28.01
C ALA A 824 18.82 -101.43 29.42
N ASP A 825 19.20 -102.17 30.47
CA ASP A 825 19.11 -101.74 31.88
C ASP A 825 19.79 -100.39 32.18
N GLU A 826 20.86 -100.01 31.46
CA GLU A 826 21.53 -98.72 31.62
C GLU A 826 20.90 -97.62 30.76
N GLN A 827 20.47 -97.91 29.52
CA GLN A 827 19.69 -96.97 28.71
C GLN A 827 18.38 -96.59 29.42
N ASP A 828 17.73 -97.56 30.06
CA ASP A 828 16.50 -97.39 30.84
C ASP A 828 16.70 -96.49 32.08
N LYS A 829 17.87 -96.54 32.72
CA LYS A 829 18.23 -95.64 33.84
C LYS A 829 18.52 -94.23 33.35
N ALA A 830 19.24 -94.09 32.24
CA ALA A 830 19.53 -92.81 31.62
C ALA A 830 18.22 -92.09 31.23
N ARG A 831 17.35 -92.80 30.49
CA ARG A 831 15.98 -92.39 30.14
C ARG A 831 15.21 -91.91 31.37
N ARG A 832 15.11 -92.73 32.43
CA ARG A 832 14.43 -92.36 33.69
C ARG A 832 14.98 -91.09 34.35
N SER A 833 16.30 -90.87 34.32
CA SER A 833 16.89 -89.63 34.84
C SER A 833 16.57 -88.38 34.00
N GLU A 834 16.33 -88.56 32.70
CA GLU A 834 16.00 -87.48 31.75
C GLU A 834 14.52 -87.06 31.86
N ALA A 835 13.60 -88.02 32.02
CA ALA A 835 12.19 -87.71 32.31
C ALA A 835 12.02 -86.94 33.63
N LEU A 836 12.70 -87.36 34.71
CA LEU A 836 12.73 -86.62 35.98
C LEU A 836 13.23 -85.17 35.81
N ALA A 837 14.29 -84.97 35.02
CA ALA A 837 14.81 -83.64 34.72
C ALA A 837 13.80 -82.78 33.95
N SER A 838 13.05 -83.37 33.02
CA SER A 838 11.96 -82.71 32.29
C SER A 838 10.78 -82.34 33.21
N GLU A 839 10.35 -83.25 34.08
CA GLU A 839 9.27 -82.98 35.06
C GLU A 839 9.64 -81.87 36.02
N TYR A 840 10.86 -81.86 36.58
CA TYR A 840 11.36 -80.74 37.38
C TYR A 840 11.45 -79.43 36.57
N GLY A 841 11.73 -79.51 35.27
CA GLY A 841 11.72 -78.36 34.35
C GLY A 841 10.33 -77.74 34.19
N VAL A 842 9.30 -78.56 33.97
CA VAL A 842 7.90 -78.12 33.88
C VAL A 842 7.43 -77.57 35.23
N GLN A 843 7.71 -78.28 36.33
CA GLN A 843 7.40 -77.81 37.69
C GLN A 843 8.07 -76.45 38.00
N LEU A 844 9.29 -76.20 37.51
CA LEU A 844 9.97 -74.90 37.64
C LEU A 844 9.34 -73.77 36.81
N GLN A 845 8.72 -74.07 35.65
CA GLN A 845 7.91 -73.09 34.93
C GLN A 845 6.58 -72.82 35.64
N GLU A 846 5.91 -73.88 36.11
CA GLU A 846 4.65 -73.78 36.87
C GLU A 846 4.84 -72.98 38.17
N LEU A 847 5.89 -73.28 38.94
CA LEU A 847 6.26 -72.55 40.16
C LEU A 847 6.65 -71.09 39.90
N ARG A 848 7.20 -70.74 38.72
CA ARG A 848 7.47 -69.34 38.36
C ARG A 848 6.17 -68.58 38.05
N ARG A 849 5.22 -69.25 37.40
CA ARG A 849 3.87 -68.71 37.14
C ARG A 849 3.09 -68.52 38.45
N GLN A 850 3.09 -69.53 39.31
CA GLN A 850 2.51 -69.46 40.65
C GLN A 850 3.21 -68.40 41.53
N LEU A 851 4.55 -68.27 41.50
CA LEU A 851 5.27 -67.17 42.17
C LEU A 851 4.95 -65.77 41.65
N THR A 852 4.34 -65.64 40.47
CA THR A 852 3.78 -64.36 40.01
C THR A 852 2.35 -64.17 40.52
N ASP A 853 1.49 -65.18 40.40
CA ASP A 853 0.08 -65.12 40.81
C ASP A 853 -0.10 -65.04 42.34
N GLU A 854 0.64 -65.85 43.11
CA GLU A 854 0.65 -65.82 44.59
C GLU A 854 1.21 -64.51 45.14
N ARG A 855 2.21 -63.92 44.46
CA ARG A 855 2.75 -62.60 44.83
C ARG A 855 1.72 -61.48 44.69
N PHE A 856 0.71 -61.65 43.82
CA PHE A 856 -0.45 -60.75 43.75
C PHE A 856 -1.58 -61.13 44.73
N ALA A 857 -1.80 -62.43 45.00
CA ALA A 857 -2.88 -62.90 45.86
C ALA A 857 -2.58 -62.75 47.37
N LEU A 858 -1.41 -63.20 47.84
CA LEU A 858 -1.09 -63.33 49.27
C LEU A 858 -0.56 -62.05 49.93
N MET A 859 -0.41 -60.96 49.17
CA MET A 859 -0.26 -59.59 49.68
C MET A 859 -1.45 -59.11 50.55
N ARG A 860 -2.56 -59.87 50.64
CA ARG A 860 -3.69 -59.59 51.54
C ARG A 860 -4.12 -60.78 52.42
N SER A 861 -3.11 -61.49 52.94
CA SER A 861 -3.15 -62.21 54.22
C SER A 861 -3.99 -63.49 54.30
N ARG A 862 -3.27 -64.61 54.38
CA ARG A 862 -3.12 -65.23 55.70
C ARG A 862 -1.68 -65.67 55.93
N ALA A 863 -1.26 -65.64 57.19
CA ALA A 863 -0.17 -66.52 57.63
C ALA A 863 -0.72 -67.96 57.74
N GLY A 864 0.00 -68.95 57.20
CA GLY A 864 -0.17 -70.36 57.56
C GLY A 864 -0.37 -71.38 56.40
N GLU A 865 0.62 -72.28 56.27
CA GLU A 865 0.45 -73.75 56.30
C GLU A 865 0.11 -74.61 55.03
N SER A 866 1.18 -75.00 54.30
CA SER A 866 1.73 -76.40 54.22
C SER A 866 1.42 -77.43 53.08
N ARG A 867 2.52 -78.08 52.60
CA ARG A 867 2.79 -79.55 52.35
C ARG A 867 2.56 -80.31 50.99
N THR A 868 3.69 -80.70 50.34
CA THR A 868 4.18 -82.09 49.90
C THR A 868 3.30 -83.06 49.05
N GLU A 869 3.76 -83.96 48.14
CA GLU A 869 5.08 -84.39 47.56
C GLU A 869 4.90 -85.41 46.36
N ARG A 870 5.92 -85.60 45.46
CA ARG A 870 6.27 -86.82 44.62
C ARG A 870 5.31 -87.29 43.48
N GLU A 871 5.64 -88.15 42.47
CA GLU A 871 6.88 -88.73 41.84
C GLU A 871 6.56 -89.43 40.47
N ASP A 872 7.49 -89.34 39.48
CA ASP A 872 8.00 -90.38 38.52
C ASP A 872 7.18 -91.11 37.38
N ILE A 873 7.83 -91.19 36.20
CA ILE A 873 8.06 -92.38 35.30
C ILE A 873 7.06 -92.79 34.16
N HIS A 874 7.40 -92.34 32.94
CA HIS A 874 7.92 -93.11 31.76
C HIS A 874 7.14 -94.04 30.78
N HIS A 875 7.59 -93.90 29.51
CA HIS A 875 7.79 -94.85 28.38
C HIS A 875 6.67 -95.44 27.51
N GLU A 876 6.90 -95.27 26.18
CA GLU A 876 6.92 -96.26 25.07
C GLU A 876 5.90 -97.41 25.02
N ASP A 877 5.31 -97.61 23.83
CA ASP A 877 5.00 -98.96 23.32
C ASP A 877 5.02 -99.04 21.77
N GLU A 878 4.97 -100.27 21.25
CA GLU A 878 5.38 -100.82 19.94
C GLU A 878 4.52 -100.49 18.68
N GLY A 879 4.97 -100.98 17.51
CA GLY A 879 4.23 -101.08 16.24
C GLY A 879 5.07 -101.67 15.08
N ASP A 880 4.77 -102.91 14.66
CA ASP A 880 5.64 -103.81 13.86
C ASP A 880 5.19 -104.05 12.38
N ASP A 881 5.94 -104.91 11.66
CA ASP A 881 5.64 -105.68 10.43
C ASP A 881 5.66 -105.00 9.02
N GLY A 882 6.30 -105.69 8.04
CA GLY A 882 5.83 -105.74 6.64
C GLY A 882 6.81 -105.52 5.45
N ASP A 883 7.41 -106.61 4.95
CA ASP A 883 7.77 -106.99 3.54
C ASP A 883 8.36 -106.02 2.46
N ASP A 884 9.43 -106.53 1.81
CA ASP A 884 9.86 -106.43 0.38
C ASP A 884 10.31 -105.11 -0.33
N ASP A 885 11.08 -105.33 -1.42
CA ASP A 885 11.54 -104.44 -2.53
C ASP A 885 12.41 -103.18 -2.28
N ASP A 886 13.73 -103.42 -2.16
CA ASP A 886 14.83 -102.94 -3.04
C ASP A 886 15.11 -101.43 -3.34
N CYS A 887 16.40 -101.15 -3.60
CA CYS A 887 16.95 -99.99 -4.35
C CYS A 887 16.90 -98.54 -3.79
N ASN A 888 17.53 -98.34 -2.63
CA ASN A 888 18.85 -97.64 -2.53
C ASN A 888 19.04 -96.14 -2.99
N ARG A 889 19.56 -95.35 -2.04
CA ARG A 889 20.51 -94.20 -2.17
C ARG A 889 20.08 -92.72 -2.43
N TYR A 890 19.81 -92.02 -1.32
CA TYR A 890 20.66 -90.94 -0.70
C TYR A 890 20.80 -89.50 -1.30
N SER A 891 21.16 -88.61 -0.36
CA SER A 891 21.98 -87.39 -0.49
C SER A 891 21.46 -86.19 -1.31
N THR A 892 20.70 -85.30 -0.65
CA THR A 892 21.10 -83.92 -0.24
C THR A 892 19.86 -83.03 -0.03
N MET A 893 19.71 -82.27 1.06
CA MET A 893 20.47 -82.15 2.32
C MET A 893 19.50 -82.20 3.52
#